data_AF-A0A5N6IL94-F1
#
_entry.id   AF-A0A5N6IL94-F1
#
_cell.length_a   1.000
_cell.length_b   1.000
_cell.length_c   1.000
_cell.angle_alpha   90.00
_cell.angle_beta   90.00
_cell.angle_gamma   90.00
#
_symmetry.space_group_name_H-M   'P 1'
#
loop_
_entity.id
_entity.type
_entity.pdbx_description
1 polymer ?
#
loop_
_entity_poly.entity_id
_entity_poly.type
_entity_poly.pdbx_seq_one_letter_code
_entity_poly.pdbx_strand_id
1 'polypeptide(L)'
;MTSQYAGELCTLLVEDNFGELFARIFSTLNRYDRLSFSRLKFYSRLSNAQLRHGLAAMIQQHLVYHYTSYDDGITYYEPNMQSAYYLVRSGKILELIEHRLGKYAATVMSTIMFLGHAQVGYLETLPALRPSNSDVNRASEERDGIHETEEYHGEEARQETEEHRETEGRPNGLNSDYTSTERPALLHPTLKALAGHGYILRVRDAQFQSYADNALDAERTIKSRPDIKSLKGKKLDEAVTEGTLELLKERLDGDLTRGLMFNGVPRGAKRRHTTGATEASNKKARVDYAAVDEDEDGGEENEWSDDDFGEDTIPMESGITVRINYEKLDVALRNRRFLELAERDSSPVTAEVYESLLRRIEYQTAKCRDTTEIPREGEEGEHYSVPVPLRAVVEDVDLFLDLAGSVGPMEVSQPINRRGKRPLEETTNGAAHDGTNGGQSDGNRTYEVDQHLCLLAQPPYSLTSKRMVSGLITWTVEFRHLARKLRHLELERIIEARYGDVALRVVRVLHDKGKLDEKRLQEISLLPFKDLRQVLASMQTGGFVDLQEVPRDALRQPSKTIFLWFYDPDRVGNSVLEDTYKAMSRCLQRLRFERSRLKEFLEKTERSDVKGNEERYLSEAELNLLEQWRAKEALLLGEVARLDEMVAVIRDY
;
A
#
# COMPACT_ATOMS: atom_id res chain seq x y z
N MET A 1 14.89 -22.50 2.82
CA MET A 1 16.22 -21.86 3.01
C MET A 1 16.08 -20.41 2.63
N THR A 2 16.37 -19.49 3.54
CA THR A 2 16.37 -18.06 3.26
C THR A 2 17.42 -17.73 2.21
N SER A 3 17.02 -16.96 1.20
CA SER A 3 17.93 -16.41 0.18
C SER A 3 19.13 -15.74 0.84
N GLN A 4 20.34 -16.09 0.41
CA GLN A 4 21.56 -15.44 0.90
C GLN A 4 21.52 -13.93 0.60
N TYR A 5 21.05 -13.55 -0.58
CA TYR A 5 20.97 -12.15 -0.99
C TYR A 5 19.89 -11.38 -0.24
N ALA A 6 18.76 -12.01 0.10
CA ALA A 6 17.76 -11.40 0.98
C ALA A 6 18.32 -11.18 2.40
N GLY A 7 19.09 -12.14 2.93
CA GLY A 7 19.80 -12.03 4.20
C GLY A 7 20.79 -10.85 4.23
N GLU A 8 21.58 -10.70 3.17
CA GLU A 8 22.50 -9.57 2.98
C GLU A 8 21.75 -8.25 2.91
N LEU A 9 20.70 -8.17 2.07
CA LEU A 9 19.86 -6.97 1.93
C LEU A 9 19.29 -6.52 3.28
N CYS A 10 18.66 -7.44 4.01
CA CYS A 10 18.07 -7.13 5.31
C CYS A 10 19.12 -6.67 6.33
N THR A 11 20.32 -7.26 6.29
CA THR A 11 21.44 -6.81 7.14
C THR A 11 21.85 -5.37 6.82
N LEU A 12 21.96 -5.02 5.53
CA LEU A 12 22.31 -3.66 5.08
C LEU A 12 21.22 -2.65 5.48
N LEU A 13 19.94 -3.03 5.38
CA LEU A 13 18.83 -2.18 5.79
C LEU A 13 18.84 -1.91 7.29
N VAL A 14 19.07 -2.96 8.10
CA VAL A 14 19.20 -2.81 9.54
C VAL A 14 20.42 -1.95 9.89
N GLU A 15 21.52 -2.08 9.15
CA GLU A 15 22.72 -1.26 9.33
C GLU A 15 22.48 0.21 9.02
N ASP A 16 21.82 0.53 7.90
CA ASP A 16 21.54 1.91 7.48
C ASP A 16 20.59 2.63 8.44
N ASN A 17 19.59 1.91 9.00
CA ASN A 17 18.59 2.49 9.89
C ASN A 17 19.02 2.54 11.37
N PHE A 18 19.76 1.52 11.85
CA PHE A 18 20.04 1.35 13.29
C PHE A 18 21.54 1.23 13.63
N GLY A 19 22.41 1.16 12.63
CA GLY A 19 23.86 1.13 12.78
C GLY A 19 24.49 -0.26 12.93
N GLU A 20 25.81 -0.26 13.03
CA GLU A 20 26.66 -1.47 12.94
C GLU A 20 26.40 -2.50 14.05
N LEU A 21 26.03 -2.04 15.25
CA LEU A 21 25.74 -2.94 16.38
C LEU A 21 24.56 -3.87 16.05
N PHE A 22 23.48 -3.32 15.51
CA PHE A 22 22.27 -4.06 15.15
C PHE A 22 22.55 -4.99 13.98
N ALA A 23 23.24 -4.47 12.96
CA ALA A 23 23.67 -5.26 11.81
C ALA A 23 24.52 -6.47 12.20
N ARG A 24 25.42 -6.32 13.18
CA ARG A 24 26.25 -7.43 13.68
C ARG A 24 25.46 -8.48 14.43
N ILE A 25 24.49 -8.09 15.25
CA ILE A 25 23.58 -9.03 15.93
C ILE A 25 22.72 -9.75 14.88
N PHE A 26 22.08 -9.00 13.99
CA PHE A 26 21.17 -9.51 12.96
C PHE A 26 21.89 -10.46 11.99
N SER A 27 23.07 -10.09 11.48
CA SER A 27 23.86 -10.95 10.59
C SER A 27 24.37 -12.22 11.28
N THR A 28 24.68 -12.16 12.58
CA THR A 28 25.05 -13.35 13.35
C THR A 28 23.87 -14.31 13.44
N LEU A 29 22.68 -13.78 13.73
CA LEU A 29 21.43 -14.55 13.74
C LEU A 29 21.08 -15.09 12.34
N ASN A 30 21.24 -14.31 11.26
CA ASN A 30 21.00 -14.80 9.91
C ASN A 30 21.93 -15.94 9.49
N ARG A 31 23.17 -15.93 9.99
CA ARG A 31 24.18 -16.94 9.63
C ARG A 31 24.02 -18.25 10.40
N TYR A 32 23.69 -18.16 11.68
CA TYR A 32 23.64 -19.31 12.60
C TYR A 32 22.22 -19.68 13.02
N ASP A 33 21.22 -18.98 12.48
CA ASP A 33 19.81 -19.11 12.82
C ASP A 33 19.57 -18.84 14.32
N ARG A 34 18.59 -19.54 14.90
CA ARG A 34 18.20 -19.46 16.30
C ARG A 34 19.36 -19.69 17.28
N LEU A 35 19.65 -18.70 18.13
CA LEU A 35 20.73 -18.74 19.12
C LEU A 35 20.28 -18.34 20.53
N SER A 36 20.85 -18.98 21.55
CA SER A 36 20.74 -18.51 22.94
C SER A 36 21.66 -17.31 23.21
N PHE A 37 21.38 -16.55 24.27
CA PHE A 37 22.19 -15.38 24.64
C PHE A 37 23.70 -15.70 24.72
N SER A 38 24.07 -16.81 25.35
CA SER A 38 25.47 -17.23 25.51
C SER A 38 26.16 -17.55 24.18
N ARG A 39 25.46 -18.23 23.26
CA ARG A 39 26.00 -18.53 21.92
C ARG A 39 26.05 -17.30 21.05
N LEU A 40 25.03 -16.45 21.11
CA LEU A 40 24.98 -15.19 20.37
C LEU A 40 26.12 -14.27 20.80
N LYS A 41 26.43 -14.19 22.10
CA LYS A 41 27.61 -13.50 22.61
C LYS A 41 28.91 -14.06 22.04
N PHE A 42 29.06 -15.39 22.05
CA PHE A 42 30.26 -16.05 21.57
C PHE A 42 30.52 -15.77 20.07
N TYR A 43 29.50 -15.94 19.22
CA TYR A 43 29.63 -15.73 17.78
C TYR A 43 29.72 -14.26 17.38
N SER A 44 28.92 -13.38 18.01
CA SER A 44 28.96 -11.95 17.72
C SER A 44 30.22 -11.27 18.27
N ARG A 45 30.85 -11.83 19.31
CA ARG A 45 31.97 -11.24 20.07
C ARG A 45 31.63 -9.84 20.64
N LEU A 46 30.35 -9.63 20.98
CA LEU A 46 29.88 -8.42 21.63
C LEU A 46 29.94 -8.56 23.16
N SER A 47 30.06 -7.42 23.86
CA SER A 47 29.96 -7.41 25.32
C SER A 47 28.53 -7.73 25.80
N ASN A 48 28.39 -8.18 27.05
CA ASN A 48 27.07 -8.43 27.64
C ASN A 48 26.17 -7.19 27.60
N ALA A 49 26.72 -6.01 27.87
CA ALA A 49 25.98 -4.76 27.85
C ALA A 49 25.49 -4.45 26.44
N GLN A 50 26.37 -4.43 25.44
CA GLN A 50 26.00 -4.18 24.04
C GLN A 50 24.92 -5.15 23.55
N LEU A 51 25.06 -6.44 23.87
CA LEU A 51 24.10 -7.44 23.44
C LEU A 51 22.72 -7.27 24.10
N ARG A 52 22.67 -6.95 25.41
CA ARG A 52 21.40 -6.71 26.11
C ARG A 52 20.67 -5.47 25.59
N HIS A 53 21.36 -4.35 25.44
CA HIS A 53 20.76 -3.12 24.91
C HIS A 53 20.35 -3.29 23.45
N GLY A 54 21.20 -3.91 22.63
CA GLY A 54 20.92 -4.20 21.23
C GLY A 54 19.70 -5.11 21.07
N LEU A 55 19.64 -6.22 21.80
CA LEU A 55 18.48 -7.13 21.75
C LEU A 55 17.19 -6.45 22.23
N ALA A 56 17.23 -5.69 23.31
CA ALA A 56 16.04 -4.98 23.79
C ALA A 56 15.48 -4.01 22.73
N ALA A 57 16.35 -3.24 22.09
CA ALA A 57 15.95 -2.31 21.05
C ALA A 57 15.55 -3.01 19.73
N MET A 58 16.17 -4.14 19.38
CA MET A 58 15.77 -4.93 18.21
C MET A 58 14.42 -5.61 18.41
N ILE A 59 14.08 -6.03 19.64
CA ILE A 59 12.76 -6.55 19.99
C ILE A 59 11.71 -5.42 19.91
N GLN A 60 12.03 -4.22 20.40
CA GLN A 60 11.19 -3.02 20.25
C GLN A 60 10.81 -2.75 18.79
N GLN A 61 11.79 -2.88 17.89
CA GLN A 61 11.63 -2.70 16.44
C GLN A 61 11.13 -3.95 15.71
N HIS A 62 10.77 -5.02 16.44
CA HIS A 62 10.32 -6.31 15.89
C HIS A 62 11.29 -6.97 14.90
N LEU A 63 12.59 -6.66 14.98
CA LEU A 63 13.64 -7.25 14.14
C LEU A 63 14.09 -8.62 14.62
N VAL A 64 13.81 -8.98 15.88
CA VAL A 64 14.22 -10.24 16.49
C VAL A 64 13.04 -10.85 17.24
N TYR A 65 12.75 -12.10 16.93
CA TYR A 65 11.86 -12.92 17.74
C TYR A 65 12.60 -13.48 18.95
N HIS A 66 11.88 -13.70 20.04
CA HIS A 66 12.40 -14.40 21.21
C HIS A 66 11.41 -15.46 21.69
N TYR A 67 11.92 -16.59 22.17
CA TYR A 67 11.11 -17.61 22.80
C TYR A 67 11.89 -18.27 23.93
N THR A 68 11.25 -18.41 25.08
CA THR A 68 11.81 -19.08 26.24
C THR A 68 11.25 -20.48 26.31
N SER A 69 12.12 -21.46 26.15
CA SER A 69 11.72 -22.87 26.16
C SER A 69 11.31 -23.30 27.56
N TYR A 70 10.19 -24.00 27.64
CA TYR A 70 9.66 -24.55 28.90
C TYR A 70 10.50 -25.72 29.44
N ASP A 71 11.24 -26.41 28.56
CA ASP A 71 11.96 -27.64 28.92
C ASP A 71 13.29 -27.33 29.65
N ASP A 72 14.00 -26.29 29.21
CA ASP A 72 15.32 -25.91 29.73
C ASP A 72 15.38 -24.49 30.31
N GLY A 73 14.32 -23.69 30.17
CA GLY A 73 14.26 -22.31 30.64
C GLY A 73 15.16 -21.34 29.86
N ILE A 74 15.69 -21.75 28.70
CA ILE A 74 16.62 -20.94 27.92
C ILE A 74 15.85 -20.09 26.91
N THR A 75 16.17 -18.80 26.85
CA THR A 75 15.66 -17.89 25.81
C THR A 75 16.52 -17.98 24.55
N TYR A 76 15.85 -18.22 23.45
CA TYR A 76 16.40 -18.26 22.10
C TYR A 76 15.93 -17.05 21.30
N TYR A 77 16.82 -16.52 20.47
CA TYR A 77 16.58 -15.38 19.59
C TYR A 77 16.69 -15.82 18.13
N GLU A 78 15.79 -15.33 17.30
CA GLU A 78 15.68 -15.64 15.86
C GLU A 78 15.50 -14.33 15.08
N PRO A 79 16.10 -14.16 13.88
CA PRO A 79 15.96 -12.93 13.11
C PRO A 79 14.60 -12.87 12.41
N ASN A 80 13.91 -11.74 12.51
CA ASN A 80 12.69 -11.49 11.75
C ASN A 80 13.02 -10.83 10.41
N MET A 81 13.22 -11.67 9.39
CA MET A 81 13.53 -11.27 8.02
C MET A 81 12.45 -10.39 7.39
N GLN A 82 11.18 -10.67 7.68
CA GLN A 82 10.06 -9.95 7.09
C GLN A 82 10.01 -8.51 7.59
N SER A 83 10.12 -8.29 8.91
CA SER A 83 10.17 -6.94 9.48
C SER A 83 11.40 -6.16 9.05
N ALA A 84 12.56 -6.81 8.91
CA ALA A 84 13.75 -6.15 8.37
C ALA A 84 13.58 -5.73 6.90
N TYR A 85 12.92 -6.55 6.08
CA TYR A 85 12.64 -6.20 4.69
C TYR A 85 11.69 -5.00 4.56
N TYR A 86 10.68 -4.88 5.43
CA TYR A 86 9.72 -3.77 5.38
C TYR A 86 10.33 -2.38 5.58
N LEU A 87 11.57 -2.28 6.08
CA LEU A 87 12.32 -1.01 6.13
C LEU A 87 12.42 -0.34 4.75
N VAL A 88 12.54 -1.12 3.66
CA VAL A 88 12.55 -0.61 2.27
C VAL A 88 11.23 0.04 1.88
N ARG A 89 10.11 -0.43 2.44
CA ARG A 89 8.76 0.00 2.04
C ARG A 89 8.24 1.22 2.79
N SER A 90 8.96 1.66 3.83
CA SER A 90 8.56 2.80 4.66
C SER A 90 8.11 4.01 3.84
N GLY A 91 8.91 4.44 2.86
CA GLY A 91 8.56 5.58 1.98
C GLY A 91 7.25 5.40 1.21
N LYS A 92 7.08 4.27 0.51
CA LYS A 92 5.86 3.98 -0.26
C LYS A 92 4.62 3.86 0.62
N ILE A 93 4.78 3.27 1.81
CA ILE A 93 3.69 3.17 2.77
C ILE A 93 3.28 4.57 3.23
N LEU A 94 4.23 5.43 3.56
CA LEU A 94 3.93 6.80 3.98
C LEU A 94 3.26 7.61 2.86
N GLU A 95 3.73 7.48 1.61
CA GLU A 95 3.07 8.08 0.43
C GLU A 95 1.62 7.61 0.28
N LEU A 96 1.38 6.31 0.43
CA LEU A 96 0.03 5.73 0.37
C LEU A 96 -0.88 6.29 1.46
N ILE A 97 -0.39 6.41 2.69
CA ILE A 97 -1.14 6.97 3.81
C ILE A 97 -1.38 8.47 3.62
N GLU A 98 -0.40 9.23 3.16
CA GLU A 98 -0.55 10.65 2.87
C GLU A 98 -1.62 10.89 1.81
N HIS A 99 -1.60 10.11 0.72
CA HIS A 99 -2.59 10.21 -0.35
C HIS A 99 -4.01 9.87 0.13
N ARG A 100 -4.17 8.88 1.03
CA ARG A 100 -5.49 8.39 1.47
C ARG A 100 -6.07 9.14 2.67
N LEU A 101 -5.24 9.43 3.67
CA LEU A 101 -5.66 9.96 4.97
C LEU A 101 -5.06 11.35 5.29
N GLY A 102 -4.17 11.86 4.45
CA GLY A 102 -3.56 13.19 4.58
C GLY A 102 -2.22 13.19 5.33
N LYS A 103 -1.56 14.34 5.27
CA LYS A 103 -0.20 14.55 5.83
C LYS A 103 -0.08 14.21 7.31
N TYR A 104 -1.03 14.64 8.13
CA TYR A 104 -0.99 14.37 9.57
C TYR A 104 -1.05 12.87 9.89
N ALA A 105 -1.88 12.11 9.16
CA ALA A 105 -1.93 10.65 9.31
C ALA A 105 -0.60 9.98 8.92
N ALA A 106 0.07 10.48 7.87
CA ALA A 106 1.41 10.02 7.50
C ALA A 106 2.45 10.35 8.59
N THR A 107 2.37 11.52 9.24
CA THR A 107 3.23 11.88 10.38
C THR A 107 3.01 10.96 11.58
N VAL A 108 1.76 10.68 11.95
CA VAL A 108 1.41 9.73 13.01
C VAL A 108 1.96 8.33 12.66
N MET A 109 1.73 7.87 11.44
CA MET A 109 2.22 6.57 10.95
C MET A 109 3.75 6.50 10.99
N SER A 110 4.45 7.54 10.52
CA SER A 110 5.92 7.66 10.54
C SER A 110 6.46 7.60 11.97
N THR A 111 5.79 8.25 12.92
CA THR A 111 6.17 8.22 14.33
C THR A 111 6.02 6.82 14.92
N ILE A 112 4.94 6.10 14.59
CA ILE A 112 4.76 4.70 15.01
C ILE A 112 5.82 3.80 14.36
N MET A 113 6.16 4.00 13.07
CA MET A 113 7.23 3.26 12.37
C MET A 113 8.55 3.41 13.13
N PHE A 114 8.89 4.66 13.48
CA PHE A 114 10.15 5.00 14.13
C PHE A 114 10.27 4.38 15.53
N LEU A 115 9.17 4.35 16.30
CA LEU A 115 9.14 3.76 17.63
C LEU A 115 9.05 2.22 17.60
N GLY A 116 8.72 1.61 16.45
CA GLY A 116 8.40 0.20 16.27
C GLY A 116 6.99 -0.14 16.76
N HIS A 117 6.73 0.16 18.03
CA HIS A 117 5.40 0.15 18.63
C HIS A 117 5.32 1.17 19.78
N ALA A 118 4.14 1.71 20.05
CA ALA A 118 3.97 2.73 21.07
C ALA A 118 2.61 2.64 21.77
N GLN A 119 2.58 2.98 23.04
CA GLN A 119 1.33 3.16 23.77
C GLN A 119 0.64 4.46 23.33
N VAL A 120 -0.68 4.45 23.17
CA VAL A 120 -1.46 5.62 22.76
C VAL A 120 -1.23 6.80 23.70
N GLY A 121 -1.25 6.56 25.02
CA GLY A 121 -0.95 7.60 26.01
C GLY A 121 0.46 8.20 25.87
N TYR A 122 1.45 7.44 25.36
CA TYR A 122 2.77 7.99 25.07
C TYR A 122 2.75 8.87 23.81
N LEU A 123 2.01 8.47 22.76
CA LEU A 123 1.87 9.27 21.54
C LEU A 123 1.25 10.64 21.81
N GLU A 124 0.32 10.74 22.76
CA GLU A 124 -0.28 12.01 23.22
C GLU A 124 0.78 12.98 23.78
N THR A 125 1.85 12.45 24.38
CA THR A 125 2.91 13.29 24.97
C THR A 125 3.84 13.92 23.94
N LEU A 126 3.94 13.33 22.74
CA LEU A 126 4.95 13.67 21.74
C LEU A 126 4.69 15.04 21.11
N PRO A 127 5.67 15.98 21.16
CA PRO A 127 5.51 17.31 20.58
C PRO A 127 5.16 17.30 19.10
N ALA A 128 5.72 16.36 18.33
CA ALA A 128 5.51 16.24 16.89
C ALA A 128 4.07 15.87 16.49
N LEU A 129 3.27 15.35 17.43
CA LEU A 129 1.88 14.92 17.18
C LEU A 129 0.86 15.87 17.80
N ARG A 130 1.30 16.92 18.50
CA ARG A 130 0.39 17.93 19.05
C ARG A 130 -0.12 18.82 17.91
N PRO A 131 -1.38 19.27 17.97
CA PRO A 131 -1.87 20.28 17.04
C PRO A 131 -0.96 21.50 17.14
N SER A 132 -0.35 21.90 16.03
CA SER A 132 0.33 23.19 15.95
C SER A 132 -0.74 24.26 16.14
N ASN A 133 -0.71 24.96 17.28
CA ASN A 133 -1.37 26.25 17.34
C ASN A 133 -0.74 27.09 16.23
N SER A 134 -1.55 27.47 15.25
CA SER A 134 -1.19 28.37 14.16
C SER A 134 -0.30 29.51 14.64
N ASP A 135 0.74 29.78 13.85
CA ASP A 135 1.67 30.89 13.97
C ASP A 135 0.97 32.26 14.07
N VAL A 136 0.54 32.65 15.27
CA VAL A 136 0.08 34.03 15.56
C VAL A 136 1.07 34.81 16.42
N ASN A 137 2.01 34.14 17.12
CA ASN A 137 2.92 34.81 18.07
C ASN A 137 4.41 34.66 17.73
N ARG A 138 4.78 34.55 16.45
CA ARG A 138 6.21 34.54 16.04
C ARG A 138 6.62 35.69 15.12
N ALA A 139 5.80 36.75 15.06
CA ALA A 139 6.06 37.96 14.28
C ALA A 139 6.13 39.26 15.12
N SER A 140 6.37 39.16 16.43
CA SER A 140 6.43 40.32 17.33
C SER A 140 7.70 40.39 18.20
N GLU A 141 8.74 39.63 17.88
CA GLU A 141 10.05 39.70 18.58
C GLU A 141 11.23 39.88 17.61
N GLU A 142 11.08 40.71 16.57
CA GLU A 142 12.22 41.26 15.85
C GLU A 142 11.91 42.69 15.40
N ARG A 143 11.91 43.62 16.36
CA ARG A 143 12.15 45.07 16.18
C ARG A 143 12.12 45.73 17.56
N ASP A 144 13.27 45.80 18.21
CA ASP A 144 13.56 46.89 19.14
C ASP A 144 15.05 47.23 19.07
N GLY A 145 15.35 48.11 18.12
CA GLY A 145 16.58 48.88 18.08
C GLY A 145 16.36 50.18 18.84
N ILE A 146 16.99 50.27 20.01
CA ILE A 146 17.65 51.44 20.62
C ILE A 146 17.16 52.82 20.11
N HIS A 147 16.43 53.56 20.95
CA HIS A 147 16.61 55.01 21.02
C HIS A 147 16.29 55.57 22.41
N GLU A 148 17.28 56.27 22.96
CA GLU A 148 17.25 56.97 24.24
C GLU A 148 16.45 58.30 24.19
N THR A 149 15.76 58.57 25.30
CA THR A 149 15.49 59.84 26.03
C THR A 149 14.95 61.08 25.29
N GLU A 150 13.74 61.48 25.71
CA GLU A 150 13.41 62.78 26.37
C GLU A 150 13.03 63.86 25.33
N GLU A 151 11.92 64.60 25.43
CA GLU A 151 11.54 65.48 26.54
C GLU A 151 10.09 66.00 26.36
N TYR A 152 9.53 66.47 27.47
CA TYR A 152 8.21 67.07 27.69
C TYR A 152 7.86 68.28 26.79
N HIS A 153 6.56 68.48 26.50
CA HIS A 153 5.76 69.61 27.01
C HIS A 153 4.29 69.53 26.53
N GLY A 154 3.37 69.90 27.42
CA GLY A 154 1.92 69.81 27.22
C GLY A 154 1.22 71.14 26.87
N GLU A 155 -0.08 71.11 27.17
CA GLU A 155 -1.12 72.15 27.10
C GLU A 155 -2.00 72.23 25.84
N GLU A 156 -3.22 71.71 26.04
CA GLU A 156 -4.55 72.28 25.74
C GLU A 156 -4.77 73.19 24.51
N ALA A 157 -5.72 72.80 23.64
CA ALA A 157 -6.86 73.66 23.28
C ALA A 157 -7.98 72.85 22.61
N ARG A 158 -9.21 73.18 23.00
CA ARG A 158 -10.51 72.65 22.53
C ARG A 158 -11.01 73.41 21.29
N GLN A 159 -11.78 72.74 20.42
CA GLN A 159 -13.11 73.13 19.90
C GLN A 159 -13.50 72.19 18.74
N GLU A 160 -14.65 71.49 18.84
CA GLU A 160 -15.93 71.78 18.14
C GLU A 160 -15.75 71.80 16.60
N THR A 161 -16.49 71.07 15.75
CA THR A 161 -17.94 70.80 15.74
C THR A 161 -18.25 69.68 14.73
N GLU A 162 -19.44 69.10 14.87
CA GLU A 162 -20.13 68.15 13.99
C GLU A 162 -20.25 68.62 12.52
N GLU A 163 -20.28 67.68 11.55
CA GLU A 163 -21.43 67.47 10.65
C GLU A 163 -21.25 66.29 9.67
N HIS A 164 -22.36 65.60 9.41
CA HIS A 164 -22.55 64.47 8.51
C HIS A 164 -22.51 64.83 7.02
N ARG A 165 -21.99 63.94 6.16
CA ARG A 165 -22.73 63.19 5.09
C ARG A 165 -21.83 62.68 3.96
N GLU A 166 -21.95 61.38 3.73
CA GLU A 166 -22.06 60.64 2.44
C GLU A 166 -21.47 61.25 1.16
N THR A 167 -20.55 60.53 0.49
CA THR A 167 -20.83 59.84 -0.79
C THR A 167 -19.63 59.02 -1.31
N GLU A 168 -19.94 57.77 -1.68
CA GLU A 168 -19.48 56.95 -2.83
C GLU A 168 -17.99 56.81 -3.23
N GLY A 169 -17.60 55.55 -3.48
CA GLY A 169 -16.45 55.22 -4.35
C GLY A 169 -15.84 53.83 -4.16
N ARG A 170 -16.50 52.77 -4.62
CA ARG A 170 -15.83 51.50 -5.02
C ARG A 170 -14.92 51.77 -6.23
N PRO A 171 -13.78 51.07 -6.44
CA PRO A 171 -13.86 49.69 -6.92
C PRO A 171 -12.77 48.70 -6.46
N ASN A 172 -13.21 47.45 -6.33
CA ASN A 172 -12.57 46.17 -6.67
C ASN A 172 -11.05 46.12 -6.86
N GLY A 173 -10.40 45.34 -5.99
CA GLY A 173 -9.19 44.58 -6.31
C GLY A 173 -9.34 43.18 -5.75
N LEU A 174 -9.71 42.23 -6.60
CA LEU A 174 -9.67 40.80 -6.31
C LEU A 174 -8.24 40.39 -5.92
N ASN A 175 -8.08 39.68 -4.80
CA ASN A 175 -7.07 38.64 -4.73
C ASN A 175 -7.61 37.46 -3.91
N SER A 176 -7.96 36.44 -4.67
CA SER A 176 -8.35 35.11 -4.20
C SER A 176 -7.08 34.34 -3.91
N ASP A 177 -6.71 34.20 -2.64
CA ASP A 177 -5.82 33.13 -2.19
C ASP A 177 -6.66 32.12 -1.41
N TYR A 178 -7.01 31.03 -2.10
CA TYR A 178 -7.55 29.82 -1.51
C TYR A 178 -6.45 29.15 -0.68
N THR A 179 -6.34 29.51 0.59
CA THR A 179 -5.66 28.65 1.56
C THR A 179 -6.65 27.58 2.00
N SER A 180 -6.30 26.33 1.70
CA SER A 180 -6.97 25.14 2.20
C SER A 180 -7.18 25.26 3.71
N THR A 181 -8.43 25.30 4.16
CA THR A 181 -8.80 25.38 5.56
C THR A 181 -8.27 24.15 6.30
N GLU A 182 -7.14 24.29 6.98
CA GLU A 182 -6.50 23.24 7.78
C GLU A 182 -7.41 22.88 8.95
N ARG A 183 -8.01 21.69 8.92
CA ARG A 183 -8.78 21.16 10.05
C ARG A 183 -7.84 20.96 11.25
N PRO A 184 -8.28 21.26 12.49
CA PRO A 184 -7.44 21.04 13.67
C PRO A 184 -7.08 19.55 13.79
N ALA A 185 -5.77 19.27 13.77
CA ALA A 185 -5.23 17.92 13.76
C ALA A 185 -5.45 17.23 15.12
N LEU A 186 -6.41 16.31 15.18
CA LEU A 186 -6.71 15.53 16.37
C LEU A 186 -6.11 14.12 16.25
N LEU A 187 -5.23 13.77 17.19
CA LEU A 187 -4.52 12.50 17.25
C LEU A 187 -5.48 11.30 17.31
N HIS A 188 -6.48 11.31 18.20
CA HIS A 188 -7.37 10.17 18.40
C HIS A 188 -8.27 9.85 17.20
N PRO A 189 -8.94 10.83 16.54
CA PRO A 189 -9.65 10.56 15.28
C PRO A 189 -8.72 10.00 14.19
N THR A 190 -7.49 10.49 14.11
CA THR A 190 -6.51 9.99 13.14
C THR A 190 -6.09 8.55 13.43
N LEU A 191 -5.84 8.21 14.70
CA LEU A 191 -5.57 6.85 15.14
C LEU A 191 -6.75 5.91 14.87
N LYS A 192 -7.99 6.36 15.12
CA LYS A 192 -9.19 5.60 14.78
C LYS A 192 -9.35 5.41 13.27
N ALA A 193 -9.04 6.41 12.46
CA ALA A 193 -9.05 6.26 11.01
C ALA A 193 -8.01 5.22 10.55
N LEU A 194 -6.76 5.32 11.03
CA LEU A 194 -5.72 4.34 10.74
C LEU A 194 -6.12 2.91 11.18
N ALA A 195 -6.76 2.79 12.36
CA ALA A 195 -7.27 1.52 12.88
C ALA A 195 -8.46 1.00 12.08
N GLY A 196 -9.41 1.85 11.67
CA GLY A 196 -10.57 1.49 10.86
C GLY A 196 -10.18 0.98 9.48
N HIS A 197 -9.15 1.57 8.86
CA HIS A 197 -8.55 1.03 7.63
C HIS A 197 -7.74 -0.25 7.86
N GLY A 198 -7.44 -0.60 9.12
CA GLY A 198 -6.64 -1.77 9.50
C GLY A 198 -5.14 -1.60 9.33
N TYR A 199 -4.63 -0.37 9.11
CA TYR A 199 -3.21 -0.09 8.91
C TYR A 199 -2.39 -0.14 10.20
N ILE A 200 -3.05 -0.01 11.35
CA ILE A 200 -2.47 -0.25 12.67
C ILE A 200 -3.22 -1.35 13.41
N LEU A 201 -2.51 -2.07 14.28
CA LEU A 201 -3.03 -3.15 15.08
C LEU A 201 -2.54 -3.05 16.54
N ARG A 202 -3.25 -3.70 17.45
CA ARG A 202 -2.85 -3.84 18.85
C ARG A 202 -1.72 -4.86 18.98
N VAL A 203 -0.68 -4.49 19.72
CA VAL A 203 0.43 -5.38 20.04
C VAL A 203 -0.03 -6.50 20.96
N ARG A 204 0.39 -7.73 20.63
CA ARG A 204 0.17 -8.94 21.43
C ARG A 204 1.50 -9.64 21.69
N ASP A 205 1.63 -10.29 22.85
CA ASP A 205 2.86 -10.97 23.25
C ASP A 205 3.29 -12.06 22.25
N ALA A 206 2.32 -12.76 21.66
CA ALA A 206 2.56 -13.77 20.64
C ALA A 206 3.27 -13.22 19.39
N GLN A 207 3.15 -11.93 19.09
CA GLN A 207 3.77 -11.29 17.91
C GLN A 207 5.29 -11.10 18.06
N PHE A 208 5.85 -11.31 19.26
CA PHE A 208 7.30 -11.31 19.50
C PHE A 208 7.93 -12.71 19.36
N GLN A 209 7.13 -13.72 19.06
CA GLN A 209 7.55 -15.09 18.82
C GLN A 209 7.37 -15.44 17.34
N SER A 210 8.18 -16.37 16.83
CA SER A 210 8.00 -16.86 15.46
C SER A 210 6.66 -17.61 15.34
N TYR A 211 6.08 -17.64 14.14
CA TYR A 211 4.82 -18.37 13.91
C TYR A 211 4.94 -19.85 14.29
N ALA A 212 6.08 -20.47 13.97
CA ALA A 212 6.36 -21.86 14.30
C ALA A 212 6.37 -22.12 15.82
N ASP A 213 7.01 -21.24 16.59
CA ASP A 213 7.04 -21.36 18.06
C ASP A 213 5.63 -21.19 18.66
N ASN A 214 4.88 -20.18 18.20
CA ASN A 214 3.48 -19.99 18.60
C ASN A 214 2.61 -21.21 18.28
N ALA A 215 2.81 -21.82 17.10
CA ALA A 215 2.05 -22.96 16.65
C ALA A 215 2.34 -24.20 17.50
N LEU A 216 3.61 -24.47 17.80
CA LEU A 216 4.02 -25.58 18.67
C LEU A 216 3.50 -25.40 20.10
N ASP A 217 3.54 -24.18 20.64
CA ASP A 217 3.00 -23.89 21.97
C ASP A 217 1.47 -24.02 22.02
N ALA A 218 0.78 -23.52 20.99
CA ALA A 218 -0.67 -23.67 20.86
C ALA A 218 -1.06 -25.16 20.74
N GLU A 219 -0.35 -25.93 19.92
CA GLU A 219 -0.56 -27.36 19.75
C GLU A 219 -0.37 -28.12 21.08
N ARG A 220 0.69 -27.80 21.82
CA ARG A 220 0.94 -28.36 23.16
C ARG A 220 -0.20 -28.04 24.12
N THR A 221 -0.69 -26.80 24.10
CA THR A 221 -1.80 -26.34 24.93
C THR A 221 -3.08 -27.11 24.60
N ILE A 222 -3.42 -27.26 23.33
CA ILE A 222 -4.61 -28.00 22.87
C ILE A 222 -4.51 -29.49 23.20
N LYS A 223 -3.37 -30.13 22.94
CA LYS A 223 -3.12 -31.54 23.32
C LYS A 223 -3.19 -31.79 24.82
N SER A 224 -2.96 -30.77 25.65
CA SER A 224 -3.02 -30.90 27.10
C SER A 224 -4.46 -31.00 27.64
N ARG A 225 -5.45 -30.51 26.87
CA ARG A 225 -6.86 -30.44 27.29
C ARG A 225 -7.48 -31.84 27.44
N PRO A 226 -8.29 -32.08 28.49
CA PRO A 226 -8.79 -33.43 28.82
C PRO A 226 -9.80 -33.98 27.79
N ASP A 227 -10.61 -33.10 27.20
CA ASP A 227 -11.54 -33.39 26.11
C ASP A 227 -10.79 -33.88 24.86
N ILE A 228 -9.72 -33.19 24.46
CA ILE A 228 -8.88 -33.56 23.31
C ILE A 228 -8.16 -34.88 23.56
N LYS A 229 -7.60 -35.10 24.76
CA LYS A 229 -6.92 -36.38 25.13
C LYS A 229 -7.83 -37.60 25.04
N SER A 230 -9.14 -37.42 25.11
CA SER A 230 -10.10 -38.53 25.00
C SER A 230 -10.29 -39.02 23.56
N LEU A 231 -9.97 -38.18 22.57
CA LEU A 231 -10.05 -38.50 21.14
C LEU A 231 -8.86 -39.38 20.71
N LYS A 232 -9.06 -40.19 19.66
CA LYS A 232 -8.02 -41.07 19.11
C LYS A 232 -8.06 -41.09 17.58
N GLY A 233 -6.89 -41.35 16.98
CA GLY A 233 -6.72 -41.48 15.53
C GLY A 233 -7.02 -40.17 14.79
N LYS A 234 -7.53 -40.26 13.56
CA LYS A 234 -7.74 -39.10 12.67
C LYS A 234 -8.57 -37.95 13.29
N LYS A 235 -9.55 -38.29 14.14
CA LYS A 235 -10.37 -37.28 14.83
C LYS A 235 -9.59 -36.46 15.85
N LEU A 236 -8.58 -37.06 16.49
CA LEU A 236 -7.66 -36.35 17.37
C LEU A 236 -6.81 -35.38 16.54
N ASP A 237 -6.25 -35.85 15.43
CA ASP A 237 -5.39 -35.03 14.57
C ASP A 237 -6.15 -33.83 14.02
N GLU A 238 -7.36 -34.04 13.49
CA GLU A 238 -8.25 -32.97 13.00
C GLU A 238 -8.56 -31.96 14.12
N ALA A 239 -9.02 -32.42 15.30
CA ALA A 239 -9.37 -31.54 16.41
C ALA A 239 -8.17 -30.76 16.97
N VAL A 240 -6.98 -31.37 17.00
CA VAL A 240 -5.74 -30.69 17.39
C VAL A 240 -5.38 -29.62 16.36
N THR A 241 -5.45 -29.93 15.08
CA THR A 241 -5.10 -28.96 14.02
C THR A 241 -6.04 -27.76 14.02
N GLU A 242 -7.35 -28.00 14.09
CA GLU A 242 -8.38 -26.95 14.14
C GLU A 242 -8.24 -26.11 15.41
N GLY A 243 -8.18 -26.74 16.58
CA GLY A 243 -8.01 -26.03 17.85
C GLY A 243 -6.70 -25.24 17.93
N THR A 244 -5.62 -25.72 17.30
CA THR A 244 -4.35 -24.99 17.21
C THR A 244 -4.50 -23.74 16.36
N LEU A 245 -5.15 -23.83 15.20
CA LEU A 245 -5.38 -22.68 14.33
C LEU A 245 -6.28 -21.63 14.98
N GLU A 246 -7.34 -22.05 15.68
CA GLU A 246 -8.22 -21.15 16.44
C GLU A 246 -7.47 -20.43 17.56
N LEU A 247 -6.70 -21.17 18.37
CA LEU A 247 -5.92 -20.59 19.47
C LEU A 247 -4.83 -19.65 18.97
N LEU A 248 -4.19 -19.98 17.84
CA LEU A 248 -3.24 -19.09 17.17
C LEU A 248 -3.90 -17.79 16.74
N LYS A 249 -5.08 -17.87 16.12
CA LYS A 249 -5.84 -16.71 15.67
C LYS A 249 -6.20 -15.81 16.86
N GLU A 250 -6.65 -16.39 17.97
CA GLU A 250 -6.97 -15.66 19.21
C GLU A 250 -5.72 -14.95 19.79
N ARG A 251 -4.59 -15.65 19.91
CA ARG A 251 -3.35 -15.10 20.49
C ARG A 251 -2.76 -13.96 19.65
N LEU A 252 -2.90 -14.05 18.33
CA LEU A 252 -2.39 -13.06 17.39
C LEU A 252 -3.40 -11.95 17.06
N ASP A 253 -4.63 -12.02 17.60
CA ASP A 253 -5.72 -11.08 17.31
C ASP A 253 -5.45 -9.67 17.87
N GLY A 254 -4.81 -8.86 17.03
CA GLY A 254 -4.56 -7.44 17.25
C GLY A 254 -5.57 -6.53 16.56
N ASP A 255 -6.68 -7.05 16.03
CA ASP A 255 -7.59 -6.28 15.19
C ASP A 255 -8.27 -5.13 15.96
N LEU A 256 -8.07 -3.90 15.47
CA LEU A 256 -8.66 -2.68 16.02
C LEU A 256 -9.83 -2.16 15.17
N THR A 257 -10.18 -2.82 14.08
CA THR A 257 -11.25 -2.36 13.17
C THR A 257 -12.65 -2.51 13.79
N ARG A 258 -12.80 -3.38 14.80
CA ARG A 258 -14.08 -3.66 15.46
C ARG A 258 -14.69 -2.39 16.06
N GLY A 259 -15.92 -2.07 15.65
CA GLY A 259 -16.63 -0.85 16.07
C GLY A 259 -16.31 0.40 15.26
N LEU A 260 -15.23 0.39 14.46
CA LEU A 260 -14.82 1.49 13.59
C LEU A 260 -15.30 1.32 12.14
N MET A 261 -15.93 0.19 11.82
CA MET A 261 -16.49 -0.12 10.52
C MET A 261 -18.02 0.06 10.52
N PHE A 262 -18.56 0.64 9.45
CA PHE A 262 -20.00 0.74 9.18
C PHE A 262 -20.27 0.25 7.75
N ASN A 263 -21.19 -0.70 7.58
CA ASN A 263 -21.49 -1.33 6.27
C ASN A 263 -20.24 -1.85 5.51
N GLY A 264 -19.21 -2.29 6.24
CA GLY A 264 -17.97 -2.79 5.65
C GLY A 264 -17.00 -1.71 5.15
N VAL A 265 -17.23 -0.45 5.52
CA VAL A 265 -16.35 0.70 5.21
C VAL A 265 -15.92 1.38 6.53
N PRO A 266 -14.69 1.90 6.65
CA PRO A 266 -14.29 2.67 7.83
C PRO A 266 -15.15 3.92 8.02
N ARG A 267 -15.53 4.21 9.28
CA ARG A 267 -16.23 5.46 9.62
C ARG A 267 -15.37 6.66 9.21
N GLY A 268 -15.95 7.61 8.46
CA GLY A 268 -15.25 8.80 7.98
C GLY A 268 -14.33 8.59 6.78
N ALA A 269 -14.34 7.41 6.13
CA ALA A 269 -13.69 7.25 4.84
C ALA A 269 -14.33 8.21 3.82
N LYS A 270 -13.54 9.17 3.32
CA LYS A 270 -14.02 10.20 2.39
C LYS A 270 -14.69 9.56 1.18
N ARG A 271 -15.97 9.85 0.97
CA ARG A 271 -16.58 9.80 -0.36
C ARG A 271 -15.93 10.94 -1.13
N ARG A 272 -15.27 10.62 -2.24
CA ARG A 272 -14.65 11.66 -3.08
C ARG A 272 -15.80 12.44 -3.70
N HIS A 273 -16.20 13.54 -3.08
CA HIS A 273 -17.11 14.52 -3.65
C HIS A 273 -16.24 15.62 -4.25
N THR A 274 -16.21 15.72 -5.57
CA THR A 274 -15.72 16.93 -6.23
C THR A 274 -16.75 18.04 -6.01
N THR A 275 -16.35 19.13 -5.35
CA THR A 275 -17.16 20.33 -5.19
C THR A 275 -17.39 21.00 -6.54
N GLY A 276 -18.52 20.68 -7.18
CA GLY A 276 -19.11 21.44 -8.28
C GLY A 276 -20.46 21.96 -7.81
N ALA A 277 -20.54 23.27 -7.56
CA ALA A 277 -21.77 23.94 -7.15
C ALA A 277 -22.86 23.82 -8.23
N THR A 278 -24.07 23.42 -7.83
CA THR A 278 -25.33 24.09 -8.23
C THR A 278 -26.41 23.74 -7.20
N GLU A 279 -27.03 24.77 -6.66
CA GLU A 279 -28.13 24.71 -5.69
C GLU A 279 -29.33 23.96 -6.27
N ALA A 280 -29.84 22.97 -5.54
CA ALA A 280 -31.18 22.43 -5.74
C ALA A 280 -31.91 22.35 -4.40
N SER A 281 -32.83 23.29 -4.20
CA SER A 281 -33.72 23.43 -3.06
C SER A 281 -34.46 22.12 -2.73
N ASN A 282 -34.17 21.55 -1.56
CA ASN A 282 -34.95 20.45 -0.98
C ASN A 282 -36.27 21.00 -0.40
N LYS A 283 -37.38 20.82 -1.13
CA LYS A 283 -38.74 20.97 -0.57
C LYS A 283 -39.06 19.74 0.29
N LYS A 284 -38.97 19.88 1.61
CA LYS A 284 -39.61 18.97 2.57
C LYS A 284 -41.07 19.38 2.81
N ALA A 285 -41.92 18.36 2.91
CA ALA A 285 -43.36 18.46 3.11
C ALA A 285 -43.72 18.99 4.51
N ARG A 286 -44.77 19.81 4.52
CA ARG A 286 -45.37 20.57 5.61
C ARG A 286 -46.25 19.68 6.49
N VAL A 287 -46.14 19.81 7.82
CA VAL A 287 -47.18 19.42 8.79
C VAL A 287 -47.29 20.52 9.86
N ASP A 288 -48.53 20.86 10.22
CA ASP A 288 -49.02 22.08 10.86
C ASP A 288 -48.80 22.24 12.39
N TYR A 289 -48.55 23.51 12.77
CA TYR A 289 -48.99 24.33 13.92
C TYR A 289 -49.01 23.82 15.38
N ALA A 290 -48.26 24.51 16.28
CA ALA A 290 -48.83 25.52 17.21
C ALA A 290 -47.75 26.34 17.97
N ALA A 291 -47.78 27.67 17.71
CA ALA A 291 -47.39 28.87 18.47
C ALA A 291 -46.61 28.79 19.80
N VAL A 292 -45.51 29.57 19.92
CA VAL A 292 -45.32 30.73 20.82
C VAL A 292 -44.23 31.66 20.23
N ASP A 293 -44.47 32.97 20.24
CA ASP A 293 -43.57 34.07 19.85
C ASP A 293 -42.41 34.30 20.85
N GLU A 294 -41.22 34.66 20.35
CA GLU A 294 -40.36 35.72 20.90
C GLU A 294 -39.23 36.04 19.90
N ASP A 295 -39.10 37.32 19.54
CA ASP A 295 -38.12 37.90 18.61
C ASP A 295 -36.73 38.08 19.27
N GLU A 296 -35.62 37.77 18.58
CA GLU A 296 -34.51 38.72 18.33
C GLU A 296 -33.29 38.08 17.60
N ASP A 297 -32.88 38.80 16.55
CA ASP A 297 -31.57 38.95 15.91
C ASP A 297 -31.01 37.86 14.95
N GLY A 298 -30.90 38.26 13.68
CA GLY A 298 -30.50 37.43 12.54
C GLY A 298 -29.00 37.39 12.35
N GLY A 299 -28.37 36.31 12.83
CA GLY A 299 -27.06 35.86 12.37
C GLY A 299 -27.22 34.93 11.17
N GLU A 300 -26.48 35.17 10.10
CA GLU A 300 -26.39 34.29 8.93
C GLU A 300 -26.11 32.85 9.38
N GLU A 301 -27.09 31.97 9.18
CA GLU A 301 -26.96 30.54 9.46
C GLU A 301 -25.93 29.96 8.49
N ASN A 302 -24.74 29.67 9.02
CA ASN A 302 -23.73 28.86 8.36
C ASN A 302 -24.34 27.50 8.01
N GLU A 303 -24.60 27.29 6.73
CA GLU A 303 -25.17 26.08 6.16
C GLU A 303 -24.10 24.97 6.06
N TRP A 304 -23.65 24.48 7.22
CA TRP A 304 -23.01 23.17 7.38
C TRP A 304 -23.63 22.57 8.65
N SER A 305 -24.74 21.83 8.49
CA SER A 305 -25.30 21.06 9.60
C SER A 305 -24.22 20.14 10.17
N ASP A 306 -24.02 20.28 11.47
CA ASP A 306 -23.07 19.66 12.39
C ASP A 306 -23.11 18.10 12.45
N ASP A 307 -23.54 17.43 11.37
CA ASP A 307 -23.99 16.03 11.39
C ASP A 307 -23.12 15.04 10.58
N ASP A 308 -22.08 15.46 9.85
CA ASP A 308 -21.33 14.56 8.92
C ASP A 308 -19.99 14.00 9.44
N PHE A 309 -19.55 14.46 10.62
CA PHE A 309 -18.78 13.62 11.52
C PHE A 309 -19.72 13.25 12.65
N GLY A 310 -20.25 12.03 12.66
CA GLY A 310 -20.70 11.47 13.92
C GLY A 310 -19.49 11.52 14.86
N GLU A 311 -19.46 12.55 15.71
CA GLU A 311 -18.33 12.94 16.55
C GLU A 311 -18.08 11.80 17.53
N ASP A 312 -17.38 10.77 17.08
CA ASP A 312 -16.80 9.76 17.94
C ASP A 312 -15.55 10.38 18.58
N THR A 313 -15.79 11.46 19.34
CA THR A 313 -14.85 12.20 20.18
C THR A 313 -14.28 11.36 21.29
N ILE A 314 -14.84 10.17 21.52
CA ILE A 314 -14.37 9.23 22.51
C ILE A 314 -12.91 8.91 22.20
N PRO A 315 -11.95 9.31 23.05
CA PRO A 315 -10.56 9.06 22.76
C PRO A 315 -10.31 7.55 22.68
N MET A 316 -9.44 7.13 21.77
CA MET A 316 -8.93 5.76 21.77
C MET A 316 -8.26 5.49 23.13
N GLU A 317 -8.46 4.31 23.71
CA GLU A 317 -7.96 3.97 25.04
C GLU A 317 -6.45 4.16 25.13
N SER A 318 -6.00 5.07 26.02
CA SER A 318 -4.59 5.43 26.18
C SER A 318 -3.70 4.25 26.63
N GLY A 319 -4.29 3.18 27.18
CA GLY A 319 -3.62 1.94 27.58
C GLY A 319 -3.19 1.03 26.41
N ILE A 320 -3.75 1.24 25.21
CA ILE A 320 -3.49 0.36 24.07
C ILE A 320 -2.08 0.62 23.51
N THR A 321 -1.35 -0.44 23.24
CA THR A 321 -0.08 -0.39 22.49
C THR A 321 -0.35 -0.74 21.03
N VAL A 322 0.01 0.19 20.14
CA VAL A 322 -0.24 0.07 18.70
C VAL A 322 1.07 -0.12 17.93
N ARG A 323 0.97 -0.85 16.82
CA ARG A 323 2.03 -1.01 15.82
C ARG A 323 1.44 -1.05 14.41
N ILE A 324 2.31 -1.06 13.43
CA ILE A 324 1.94 -1.09 12.01
C ILE A 324 1.52 -2.50 11.60
N ASN A 325 0.46 -2.56 10.80
CA ASN A 325 -0.01 -3.77 10.13
C ASN A 325 0.52 -3.84 8.70
N TYR A 326 1.71 -4.41 8.53
CA TYR A 326 2.33 -4.52 7.21
C TYR A 326 1.58 -5.47 6.26
N GLU A 327 0.94 -6.53 6.79
CA GLU A 327 0.18 -7.47 5.96
C GLU A 327 -1.00 -6.79 5.27
N LYS A 328 -1.71 -5.92 6.00
CA LYS A 328 -2.80 -5.12 5.44
C LYS A 328 -2.30 -4.09 4.42
N LEU A 329 -1.14 -3.50 4.68
CA LEU A 329 -0.53 -2.55 3.75
C LEU A 329 -0.10 -3.23 2.44
N ASP A 330 0.38 -4.47 2.49
CA ASP A 330 0.65 -5.25 1.27
C ASP A 330 -0.62 -5.47 0.44
N VAL A 331 -1.78 -5.68 1.08
CA VAL A 331 -3.08 -5.77 0.37
C VAL A 331 -3.39 -4.45 -0.35
N ALA A 332 -3.20 -3.33 0.32
CA ALA A 332 -3.43 -2.01 -0.27
C ALA A 332 -2.47 -1.72 -1.44
N LEU A 333 -1.19 -2.08 -1.30
CA LEU A 333 -0.17 -1.94 -2.35
C LEU A 333 -0.43 -2.87 -3.54
N ARG A 334 -0.90 -4.10 -3.30
CA ARG A 334 -1.34 -5.03 -4.36
C ARG A 334 -2.52 -4.46 -5.14
N ASN A 335 -3.51 -3.94 -4.44
CA ASN A 335 -4.69 -3.36 -5.09
C ASN A 335 -4.32 -2.12 -5.92
N ARG A 336 -3.35 -1.31 -5.47
CA ARG A 336 -2.77 -0.23 -6.29
C ARG A 336 -2.15 -0.76 -7.59
N ARG A 337 -1.48 -1.92 -7.57
CA ARG A 337 -0.95 -2.55 -8.80
C ARG A 337 -2.02 -3.06 -9.74
N PHE A 338 -3.11 -3.59 -9.22
CA PHE A 338 -4.24 -3.96 -10.06
C PHE A 338 -4.90 -2.73 -10.67
N LEU A 339 -4.98 -1.61 -9.95
CA LEU A 339 -5.48 -0.35 -10.47
C LEU A 339 -4.58 0.18 -11.59
N GLU A 340 -3.26 0.23 -11.39
CA GLU A 340 -2.29 0.64 -12.43
C GLU A 340 -2.39 -0.23 -13.69
N LEU A 341 -2.68 -1.54 -13.53
CA LEU A 341 -2.93 -2.43 -14.66
C LEU A 341 -4.22 -2.05 -15.42
N ALA A 342 -5.27 -1.62 -14.70
CA ALA A 342 -6.51 -1.15 -15.31
C ALA A 342 -6.32 0.19 -16.04
N GLU A 343 -5.59 1.14 -15.44
CA GLU A 343 -5.35 2.49 -15.99
C GLU A 343 -4.58 2.47 -17.31
N ARG A 344 -3.76 1.45 -17.55
CA ARG A 344 -2.98 1.31 -18.79
C ARG A 344 -3.84 1.08 -20.02
N ASP A 345 -4.87 0.25 -19.89
CA ASP A 345 -5.63 -0.28 -21.02
C ASP A 345 -7.11 0.17 -21.00
N SER A 346 -7.60 0.79 -19.93
CA SER A 346 -9.01 1.20 -19.76
C SER A 346 -9.18 2.72 -19.56
N SER A 347 -10.42 3.21 -19.68
CA SER A 347 -10.70 4.64 -19.46
C SER A 347 -10.53 5.03 -17.98
N PRO A 348 -10.14 6.28 -17.66
CA PRO A 348 -9.95 6.72 -16.27
C PRO A 348 -11.22 6.56 -15.43
N VAL A 349 -12.40 6.76 -16.04
CA VAL A 349 -13.72 6.54 -15.41
C VAL A 349 -13.92 5.07 -15.03
N THR A 350 -13.56 4.15 -15.93
CA THR A 350 -13.65 2.70 -15.67
C THR A 350 -12.67 2.28 -14.57
N ALA A 351 -11.47 2.85 -14.55
CA ALA A 351 -10.49 2.62 -13.50
C ALA A 351 -10.97 3.10 -12.13
N GLU A 352 -11.68 4.23 -12.05
CA GLU A 352 -12.27 4.73 -10.79
C GLU A 352 -13.41 3.83 -10.27
N VAL A 353 -14.24 3.28 -11.16
CA VAL A 353 -15.22 2.25 -10.79
C VAL A 353 -14.52 0.99 -10.26
N TYR A 354 -13.43 0.58 -10.89
CA TYR A 354 -12.62 -0.55 -10.43
C TYR A 354 -11.95 -0.28 -9.08
N GLU A 355 -11.44 0.93 -8.87
CA GLU A 355 -10.87 1.35 -7.59
C GLU A 355 -11.89 1.24 -6.47
N SER A 356 -13.13 1.67 -6.71
CA SER A 356 -14.23 1.58 -5.73
C SER A 356 -14.51 0.12 -5.34
N LEU A 357 -14.54 -0.79 -6.31
CA LEU A 357 -14.64 -2.24 -6.06
C LEU A 357 -13.44 -2.76 -5.24
N LEU A 358 -12.21 -2.41 -5.64
CA LEU A 358 -10.99 -2.84 -4.96
C LEU A 358 -10.91 -2.32 -3.52
N ARG A 359 -11.39 -1.11 -3.22
CA ARG A 359 -11.46 -0.55 -1.85
C ARG A 359 -12.39 -1.36 -0.96
N ARG A 360 -13.59 -1.71 -1.43
CA ARG A 360 -14.54 -2.57 -0.68
C ARG A 360 -13.97 -3.96 -0.41
N ILE A 361 -13.25 -4.52 -1.38
CA ILE A 361 -12.54 -5.79 -1.23
C ILE A 361 -11.39 -5.65 -0.23
N GLU A 362 -10.63 -4.55 -0.31
CA GLU A 362 -9.51 -4.25 0.58
C GLU A 362 -9.95 -4.31 2.04
N TYR A 363 -11.03 -3.61 2.42
CA TYR A 363 -11.52 -3.57 3.80
C TYR A 363 -11.80 -4.95 4.40
N GLN A 364 -12.26 -5.91 3.58
CA GLN A 364 -12.59 -7.27 4.02
C GLN A 364 -11.42 -8.26 3.88
N THR A 365 -10.30 -7.83 3.29
CA THR A 365 -9.12 -8.67 3.05
C THR A 365 -8.02 -8.30 4.06
N ALA A 366 -7.59 -9.26 4.89
CA ALA A 366 -6.58 -9.02 5.92
C ALA A 366 -5.14 -9.08 5.39
N LYS A 367 -4.85 -10.04 4.50
CA LYS A 367 -3.51 -10.34 3.97
C LYS A 367 -3.60 -10.83 2.52
N CYS A 368 -2.50 -10.75 1.78
CA CYS A 368 -2.46 -11.16 0.38
C CYS A 368 -2.57 -12.67 0.18
N ARG A 369 -1.95 -13.47 1.07
CA ARG A 369 -1.86 -14.93 0.96
C ARG A 369 -1.98 -15.60 2.32
N ASP A 370 -2.58 -16.79 2.34
CA ASP A 370 -2.66 -17.62 3.55
C ASP A 370 -1.40 -18.45 3.79
N THR A 371 -0.77 -18.90 2.71
CA THR A 371 0.44 -19.73 2.74
C THR A 371 1.68 -18.90 2.38
N THR A 372 2.81 -19.25 3.00
CA THR A 372 4.12 -18.65 2.70
C THR A 372 4.62 -19.05 1.31
N GLU A 373 4.43 -20.32 0.95
CA GLU A 373 4.82 -20.86 -0.35
C GLU A 373 3.84 -20.44 -1.44
N ILE A 374 4.40 -20.01 -2.56
CA ILE A 374 3.67 -19.72 -3.80
C ILE A 374 3.44 -21.08 -4.46
N PRO A 375 2.17 -21.53 -4.62
CA PRO A 375 1.93 -22.78 -5.34
C PRO A 375 2.37 -22.63 -6.80
N ARG A 376 2.81 -23.73 -7.41
CA ARG A 376 3.31 -23.71 -8.79
C ARG A 376 2.21 -23.39 -9.78
N GLU A 377 2.57 -22.75 -10.88
CA GLU A 377 1.60 -22.41 -11.91
C GLU A 377 0.91 -23.67 -12.46
N GLY A 378 -0.43 -23.69 -12.35
CA GLY A 378 -1.28 -24.83 -12.70
C GLY A 378 -1.79 -25.66 -11.51
N GLU A 379 -1.21 -25.51 -10.31
CA GLU A 379 -1.62 -26.24 -9.09
C GLU A 379 -2.47 -25.38 -8.13
N GLU A 380 -2.63 -24.10 -8.44
CA GLU A 380 -3.04 -23.06 -7.49
C GLU A 380 -4.55 -22.98 -7.21
N GLY A 381 -5.38 -23.69 -7.99
CA GLY A 381 -6.84 -23.52 -7.94
C GLY A 381 -7.29 -22.08 -8.29
N GLU A 382 -8.58 -21.82 -8.15
CA GLU A 382 -9.15 -20.48 -8.35
C GLU A 382 -9.38 -19.79 -7.01
N HIS A 383 -8.70 -18.67 -6.76
CA HIS A 383 -8.85 -17.89 -5.54
C HIS A 383 -9.47 -16.52 -5.83
N TYR A 384 -10.74 -16.39 -5.44
CA TYR A 384 -11.52 -15.18 -5.61
C TYR A 384 -11.53 -14.33 -4.35
N SER A 385 -11.63 -13.02 -4.54
CA SER A 385 -11.91 -12.08 -3.47
C SER A 385 -13.28 -12.36 -2.81
N VAL A 386 -13.49 -11.72 -1.66
CA VAL A 386 -14.82 -11.62 -1.07
C VAL A 386 -15.79 -10.99 -2.10
N PRO A 387 -17.00 -11.56 -2.30
CA PRO A 387 -17.98 -11.01 -3.22
C PRO A 387 -18.55 -9.69 -2.70
N VAL A 388 -18.48 -8.64 -3.52
CA VAL A 388 -19.02 -7.31 -3.23
C VAL A 388 -20.31 -7.10 -4.01
N PRO A 389 -21.44 -6.78 -3.36
CA PRO A 389 -22.70 -6.54 -4.08
C PRO A 389 -22.63 -5.25 -4.89
N LEU A 390 -23.22 -5.25 -6.10
CA LEU A 390 -23.19 -4.11 -7.02
C LEU A 390 -23.64 -2.80 -6.35
N ARG A 391 -24.71 -2.84 -5.56
CA ARG A 391 -25.21 -1.67 -4.81
C ARG A 391 -24.14 -0.99 -3.94
N ALA A 392 -23.26 -1.78 -3.31
CA ALA A 392 -22.22 -1.23 -2.43
C ALA A 392 -21.11 -0.53 -3.22
N VAL A 393 -20.89 -0.94 -4.47
CA VAL A 393 -19.98 -0.24 -5.39
C VAL A 393 -20.63 1.07 -5.85
N VAL A 394 -21.90 1.03 -6.26
CA VAL A 394 -22.64 2.23 -6.71
C VAL A 394 -22.68 3.33 -5.64
N GLU A 395 -22.83 2.95 -4.36
CA GLU A 395 -22.78 3.87 -3.20
C GLU A 395 -21.44 4.58 -3.02
N ASP A 396 -20.33 3.98 -3.49
CA ASP A 396 -18.97 4.49 -3.30
C ASP A 396 -18.43 5.29 -4.49
N VAL A 397 -18.95 5.02 -5.70
CA VAL A 397 -18.53 5.74 -6.91
C VAL A 397 -19.00 7.19 -6.84
N ASP A 398 -18.12 8.15 -7.14
CA ASP A 398 -18.41 9.59 -7.09
C ASP A 398 -19.65 9.95 -7.91
N LEU A 399 -20.64 10.55 -7.25
CA LEU A 399 -21.93 10.94 -7.81
C LEU A 399 -21.81 11.87 -9.03
N PHE A 400 -20.73 12.66 -9.11
CA PHE A 400 -20.48 13.58 -10.23
C PHE A 400 -19.71 12.96 -11.40
N LEU A 401 -19.31 11.69 -11.27
CA LEU A 401 -18.59 10.97 -12.31
C LEU A 401 -19.53 10.68 -13.49
N ASP A 402 -19.17 11.17 -14.68
CA ASP A 402 -19.86 10.87 -15.94
C ASP A 402 -19.53 9.46 -16.42
N LEU A 403 -20.36 8.50 -16.02
CA LEU A 403 -20.23 7.10 -16.41
C LEU A 403 -20.65 6.88 -17.87
N ALA A 404 -21.73 7.54 -18.29
CA ALA A 404 -22.34 7.36 -19.61
C ALA A 404 -21.44 7.83 -20.76
N GLY A 405 -20.71 8.93 -20.59
CA GLY A 405 -19.83 9.48 -21.63
C GLY A 405 -18.62 8.60 -21.98
N SER A 406 -18.30 7.62 -21.13
CA SER A 406 -17.05 6.85 -21.21
C SER A 406 -17.22 5.40 -21.70
N VAL A 407 -18.46 4.91 -21.80
CA VAL A 407 -18.76 3.58 -22.35
C VAL A 407 -19.71 3.74 -23.53
N GLY A 408 -19.26 3.31 -24.72
CA GLY A 408 -20.15 3.22 -25.88
C GLY A 408 -21.34 2.31 -25.58
N PRO A 409 -22.50 2.49 -26.27
CA PRO A 409 -23.68 1.66 -26.04
C PRO A 409 -23.31 0.19 -26.26
N MET A 410 -23.25 -0.57 -25.17
CA MET A 410 -23.03 -2.00 -25.25
C MET A 410 -24.37 -2.58 -25.70
N GLU A 411 -24.48 -2.98 -26.97
CA GLU A 411 -25.68 -3.64 -27.46
C GLU A 411 -25.97 -4.82 -26.53
N VAL A 412 -27.06 -4.72 -25.79
CA VAL A 412 -27.60 -5.83 -25.02
C VAL A 412 -27.77 -6.95 -26.03
N SER A 413 -27.01 -8.03 -25.86
CA SER A 413 -27.23 -9.26 -26.61
C SER A 413 -28.63 -9.77 -26.23
N GLN A 414 -29.65 -9.28 -26.93
CA GLN A 414 -31.00 -9.74 -26.78
C GLN A 414 -31.00 -11.23 -27.09
N PRO A 415 -31.71 -12.07 -26.32
CA PRO A 415 -31.91 -13.44 -26.70
C PRO A 415 -32.52 -13.44 -28.11
N ILE A 416 -31.93 -14.21 -29.02
CA ILE A 416 -32.35 -14.30 -30.43
C ILE A 416 -33.81 -14.75 -30.45
N ASN A 417 -34.72 -13.79 -30.49
CA ASN A 417 -36.13 -14.03 -30.75
C ASN A 417 -36.25 -14.30 -32.24
N ARG A 418 -36.25 -15.59 -32.58
CA ARG A 418 -36.65 -16.08 -33.89
C ARG A 418 -38.12 -15.71 -34.13
N ARG A 419 -38.37 -14.51 -34.65
CA ARG A 419 -39.52 -14.23 -35.51
C ARG A 419 -39.30 -12.90 -36.23
N GLY A 420 -39.02 -13.01 -37.52
CA GLY A 420 -38.74 -11.88 -38.38
C GLY A 420 -39.88 -10.89 -38.44
N LYS A 421 -39.52 -9.62 -38.33
CA LYS A 421 -40.08 -8.46 -39.04
C LYS A 421 -39.02 -7.35 -38.92
N ARG A 422 -38.45 -6.94 -40.05
CA ARG A 422 -37.52 -5.80 -40.13
C ARG A 422 -38.32 -4.50 -39.92
N PRO A 423 -37.92 -3.59 -39.03
CA PRO A 423 -38.33 -2.19 -39.11
C PRO A 423 -37.40 -1.43 -40.06
N LEU A 424 -37.97 -0.52 -40.84
CA LEU A 424 -37.27 0.31 -41.81
C LEU A 424 -36.29 1.29 -41.14
N GLU A 425 -35.14 1.49 -41.78
CA GLU A 425 -34.26 2.62 -41.54
C GLU A 425 -34.92 3.91 -42.07
N GLU A 426 -35.04 4.93 -41.23
CA GLU A 426 -35.32 6.29 -41.66
C GLU A 426 -34.26 7.22 -41.08
N THR A 427 -33.45 7.74 -42.00
CA THR A 427 -32.38 8.70 -41.79
C THR A 427 -32.96 10.08 -41.43
N THR A 428 -32.56 10.68 -40.30
CA THR A 428 -32.49 12.14 -40.17
C THR A 428 -31.47 12.57 -39.12
N ASN A 429 -30.43 13.27 -39.58
CA ASN A 429 -29.62 14.21 -38.81
C ASN A 429 -30.51 15.38 -38.34
N GLY A 430 -30.39 15.79 -37.08
CA GLY A 430 -30.98 17.03 -36.59
C GLY A 430 -30.82 17.21 -35.08
N ALA A 431 -29.95 18.13 -34.71
CA ALA A 431 -29.75 18.59 -33.34
C ALA A 431 -31.03 19.25 -32.78
N ALA A 432 -31.39 18.91 -31.54
CA ALA A 432 -32.23 19.75 -30.70
C ALA A 432 -31.86 19.51 -29.23
N HIS A 433 -31.20 20.53 -28.69
CA HIS A 433 -31.02 20.79 -27.28
C HIS A 433 -32.42 21.08 -26.69
N ASP A 434 -32.90 20.25 -25.77
CA ASP A 434 -33.99 20.65 -24.87
C ASP A 434 -33.68 20.11 -23.47
N GLY A 435 -33.38 21.04 -22.58
CA GLY A 435 -33.18 20.76 -21.17
C GLY A 435 -34.52 20.75 -20.47
N THR A 436 -34.75 19.78 -19.60
CA THR A 436 -35.63 19.95 -18.43
C THR A 436 -35.48 18.79 -17.45
N ASN A 437 -35.24 19.16 -16.19
CA ASN A 437 -35.64 18.48 -14.95
C ASN A 437 -35.03 17.11 -14.60
N GLY A 438 -33.86 17.15 -13.94
CA GLY A 438 -33.82 17.10 -12.46
C GLY A 438 -34.39 15.86 -11.74
N GLY A 439 -34.30 14.67 -12.32
CA GLY A 439 -34.70 13.42 -11.67
C GLY A 439 -34.29 12.16 -12.42
N GLN A 440 -33.00 11.93 -12.65
CA GLN A 440 -32.48 10.68 -13.21
C GLN A 440 -31.95 9.82 -12.06
N SER A 441 -32.78 8.90 -11.55
CA SER A 441 -32.79 7.47 -11.90
C SER A 441 -31.59 6.71 -11.35
N ASP A 442 -31.66 6.32 -10.07
CA ASP A 442 -30.75 5.37 -9.42
C ASP A 442 -30.59 4.05 -10.23
N GLY A 443 -31.61 3.70 -11.02
CA GLY A 443 -31.59 2.58 -11.96
C GLY A 443 -30.67 2.76 -13.16
N ASN A 444 -30.44 3.99 -13.63
CA ASN A 444 -29.52 4.26 -14.75
C ASN A 444 -28.05 4.15 -14.31
N ARG A 445 -27.74 4.73 -13.14
CA ARG A 445 -26.38 4.69 -12.58
C ARG A 445 -25.93 3.28 -12.21
N THR A 446 -26.84 2.50 -11.60
CA THR A 446 -26.56 1.10 -11.27
C THR A 446 -26.23 0.27 -12.51
N TYR A 447 -26.95 0.52 -13.61
CA TYR A 447 -26.70 -0.13 -14.90
C TYR A 447 -25.35 0.29 -15.51
N GLU A 448 -25.02 1.58 -15.48
CA GLU A 448 -23.75 2.10 -15.98
C GLU A 448 -22.54 1.51 -15.22
N VAL A 449 -22.60 1.45 -13.89
CA VAL A 449 -21.55 0.81 -13.07
C VAL A 449 -21.42 -0.68 -13.41
N ASP A 450 -22.54 -1.39 -13.58
CA ASP A 450 -22.52 -2.80 -14.01
C ASP A 450 -21.87 -2.96 -15.40
N GLN A 451 -22.13 -2.05 -16.33
CA GLN A 451 -21.55 -2.04 -17.68
C GLN A 451 -20.03 -1.85 -17.64
N HIS A 452 -19.52 -0.90 -16.85
CA HIS A 452 -18.08 -0.71 -16.63
C HIS A 452 -17.40 -1.96 -16.07
N LEU A 453 -18.01 -2.56 -15.05
CA LEU A 453 -17.46 -3.78 -14.46
C LEU A 453 -17.54 -4.98 -15.43
N CYS A 454 -18.55 -5.04 -16.29
CA CYS A 454 -18.64 -6.05 -17.35
C CYS A 454 -17.54 -5.88 -18.41
N LEU A 455 -17.20 -4.64 -18.78
CA LEU A 455 -16.08 -4.37 -19.68
C LEU A 455 -14.76 -4.88 -19.09
N LEU A 456 -14.52 -4.64 -17.81
CA LEU A 456 -13.33 -5.12 -17.10
C LEU A 456 -13.29 -6.65 -16.93
N ALA A 457 -14.43 -7.33 -17.00
CA ALA A 457 -14.50 -8.78 -16.92
C ALA A 457 -14.14 -9.48 -18.24
N GLN A 458 -14.24 -8.77 -19.37
CA GLN A 458 -13.99 -9.33 -20.69
C GLN A 458 -12.48 -9.35 -21.03
N PRO A 459 -12.03 -10.29 -21.86
CA PRO A 459 -10.69 -10.22 -22.45
C PRO A 459 -10.52 -8.92 -23.26
N PRO A 460 -9.35 -8.27 -23.24
CA PRO A 460 -8.08 -8.73 -22.66
C PRO A 460 -7.86 -8.38 -21.18
N TYR A 461 -8.81 -7.68 -20.54
CA TYR A 461 -8.66 -7.20 -19.16
C TYR A 461 -8.69 -8.34 -18.14
N SER A 462 -9.79 -9.08 -18.09
CA SER A 462 -10.04 -10.15 -17.10
C SER A 462 -9.76 -9.72 -15.65
N LEU A 463 -10.12 -8.48 -15.31
CA LEU A 463 -9.85 -7.85 -14.01
C LEU A 463 -10.95 -8.13 -12.97
N THR A 464 -12.18 -8.33 -13.43
CA THR A 464 -13.35 -8.56 -12.56
C THR A 464 -14.08 -9.83 -12.96
N SER A 465 -14.91 -10.35 -12.07
CA SER A 465 -15.74 -11.52 -12.28
C SER A 465 -17.13 -11.32 -11.68
N LYS A 466 -18.15 -11.40 -12.54
CA LYS A 466 -19.56 -11.28 -12.16
C LYS A 466 -20.08 -12.61 -11.61
N ARG A 467 -20.71 -12.58 -10.45
CA ARG A 467 -21.32 -13.74 -9.78
C ARG A 467 -22.71 -13.39 -9.30
N MET A 468 -23.61 -14.37 -9.33
CA MET A 468 -24.95 -14.25 -8.75
C MET A 468 -24.95 -14.98 -7.42
N VAL A 469 -25.05 -14.24 -6.31
CA VAL A 469 -25.14 -14.81 -4.96
C VAL A 469 -26.48 -14.41 -4.38
N SER A 470 -27.30 -15.40 -4.02
CA SER A 470 -28.63 -15.17 -3.43
C SER A 470 -29.57 -14.30 -4.29
N GLY A 471 -29.43 -14.37 -5.62
CA GLY A 471 -30.22 -13.58 -6.57
C GLY A 471 -29.74 -12.14 -6.77
N LEU A 472 -28.67 -11.71 -6.10
CA LEU A 472 -28.06 -10.39 -6.24
C LEU A 472 -26.79 -10.46 -7.10
N ILE A 473 -26.56 -9.41 -7.89
CA ILE A 473 -25.32 -9.24 -8.65
C ILE A 473 -24.21 -8.90 -7.66
N THR A 474 -23.17 -9.73 -7.67
CA THR A 474 -21.95 -9.55 -6.89
C THR A 474 -20.73 -9.60 -7.80
N TRP A 475 -19.71 -8.83 -7.44
CA TRP A 475 -18.47 -8.71 -8.16
C TRP A 475 -17.31 -9.23 -7.32
N THR A 476 -16.40 -9.93 -7.98
CA THR A 476 -15.20 -10.54 -7.38
C THR A 476 -13.99 -10.25 -8.25
N VAL A 477 -12.81 -10.37 -7.66
CA VAL A 477 -11.52 -10.29 -8.35
C VAL A 477 -10.77 -11.59 -8.14
N GLU A 478 -10.26 -12.19 -9.21
CA GLU A 478 -9.46 -13.41 -9.12
C GLU A 478 -7.99 -13.05 -8.86
N PHE A 479 -7.62 -12.97 -7.58
CA PHE A 479 -6.29 -12.49 -7.18
C PHE A 479 -5.17 -13.34 -7.76
N ARG A 480 -5.37 -14.66 -7.83
CA ARG A 480 -4.31 -15.56 -8.29
C ARG A 480 -4.03 -15.39 -9.79
N HIS A 481 -5.08 -15.27 -10.60
CA HIS A 481 -4.96 -14.97 -12.01
C HIS A 481 -4.26 -13.63 -12.24
N LEU A 482 -4.66 -12.59 -11.53
CA LEU A 482 -4.08 -11.26 -11.70
C LEU A 482 -2.63 -11.18 -11.22
N ALA A 483 -2.30 -11.79 -10.08
CA ALA A 483 -0.91 -11.89 -9.61
C ALA A 483 -0.04 -12.63 -10.64
N ARG A 484 -0.55 -13.74 -11.20
CA ARG A 484 0.13 -14.47 -12.27
C ARG A 484 0.34 -13.60 -13.52
N LYS A 485 -0.71 -12.89 -13.96
CA LYS A 485 -0.64 -11.96 -15.10
C LYS A 485 0.42 -10.88 -14.87
N LEU A 486 0.46 -10.27 -13.68
CA LEU A 486 1.49 -9.29 -13.32
C LEU A 486 2.90 -9.89 -13.36
N ARG A 487 3.10 -11.09 -12.78
CA ARG A 487 4.40 -11.78 -12.83
C ARG A 487 4.86 -12.03 -14.26
N HIS A 488 3.99 -12.54 -15.13
CA HIS A 488 4.35 -12.75 -16.54
C HIS A 488 4.72 -11.45 -17.23
N LEU A 489 3.94 -10.38 -17.05
CA LEU A 489 4.24 -9.07 -17.65
C LEU A 489 5.59 -8.53 -17.20
N GLU A 490 5.94 -8.70 -15.91
CA GLU A 490 7.24 -8.29 -15.38
C GLU A 490 8.38 -9.14 -15.96
N LEU A 491 8.23 -10.47 -16.03
CA LEU A 491 9.22 -11.36 -16.63
C LEU A 491 9.42 -11.08 -18.12
N GLU A 492 8.33 -10.86 -18.86
CA GLU A 492 8.35 -10.47 -20.26
C GLU A 492 9.11 -9.14 -20.47
N ARG A 493 8.83 -8.13 -19.64
CA ARG A 493 9.53 -6.83 -19.70
C ARG A 493 11.03 -6.99 -19.48
N ILE A 494 11.45 -7.85 -18.55
CA ILE A 494 12.87 -8.12 -18.28
C ILE A 494 13.53 -8.82 -19.48
N ILE A 495 12.84 -9.80 -20.06
CA ILE A 495 13.35 -10.57 -21.21
C ILE A 495 13.48 -9.66 -22.42
N GLU A 496 12.49 -8.82 -22.70
CA GLU A 496 12.50 -7.84 -23.77
C GLU A 496 13.66 -6.83 -23.59
N ALA A 497 13.82 -6.27 -22.38
CA ALA A 497 14.87 -5.31 -22.10
C ALA A 497 16.29 -5.90 -22.20
N ARG A 498 16.47 -7.19 -21.88
CA ARG A 498 17.80 -7.85 -21.90
C ARG A 498 18.16 -8.50 -23.22
N TYR A 499 17.18 -9.10 -23.91
CA TYR A 499 17.40 -9.99 -25.05
C TYR A 499 16.63 -9.57 -26.31
N GLY A 500 15.76 -8.57 -26.21
CA GLY A 500 14.99 -8.02 -27.34
C GLY A 500 13.65 -8.72 -27.61
N ASP A 501 12.95 -8.21 -28.61
CA ASP A 501 11.63 -8.64 -29.06
C ASP A 501 11.60 -10.08 -29.58
N VAL A 502 12.67 -10.53 -30.24
CA VAL A 502 12.81 -11.90 -30.74
C VAL A 502 12.79 -12.90 -29.60
N ALA A 503 13.51 -12.61 -28.51
CA ALA A 503 13.55 -13.44 -27.32
C ALA A 503 12.17 -13.50 -26.62
N LEU A 504 11.52 -12.34 -26.47
CA LEU A 504 10.17 -12.26 -25.93
C LEU A 504 9.18 -13.12 -26.71
N ARG A 505 9.21 -13.04 -28.05
CA ARG A 505 8.37 -13.88 -28.92
C ARG A 505 8.64 -15.37 -28.72
N VAL A 506 9.89 -15.79 -28.64
CA VAL A 506 10.26 -17.20 -28.40
C VAL A 506 9.72 -17.67 -27.05
N VAL A 507 9.86 -16.87 -26.00
CA VAL A 507 9.36 -17.19 -24.66
C VAL A 507 7.84 -17.28 -24.63
N ARG A 508 7.12 -16.36 -25.28
CA ARG A 508 5.65 -16.43 -25.42
C ARG A 508 5.19 -17.72 -26.10
N VAL A 509 5.89 -18.14 -27.16
CA VAL A 509 5.60 -19.41 -27.84
C VAL A 509 5.84 -20.61 -26.92
N LEU A 510 6.97 -20.64 -26.20
CA LEU A 510 7.29 -21.71 -25.25
C LEU A 510 6.32 -21.74 -24.06
N HIS A 511 5.85 -20.58 -23.61
CA HIS A 511 4.87 -20.49 -22.54
C HIS A 511 3.50 -21.05 -22.97
N ASP A 512 3.03 -20.68 -24.16
CA ASP A 512 1.72 -21.13 -24.68
C ASP A 512 1.71 -22.60 -25.13
N LYS A 513 2.80 -23.09 -25.75
CA LYS A 513 2.87 -24.44 -26.33
C LYS A 513 3.60 -25.46 -25.45
N GLY A 514 4.27 -25.01 -24.39
CA GLY A 514 5.11 -25.85 -23.55
C GLY A 514 6.42 -26.24 -24.22
N LYS A 515 6.83 -27.51 -24.02
CA LYS A 515 8.14 -28.01 -24.45
C LYS A 515 8.16 -28.28 -25.95
N LEU A 516 9.08 -27.63 -26.68
CA LEU A 516 9.15 -27.71 -28.14
C LEU A 516 10.55 -28.10 -28.61
N ASP A 517 10.62 -28.88 -29.69
CA ASP A 517 11.87 -29.08 -30.42
C ASP A 517 12.21 -27.83 -31.24
N GLU A 518 13.49 -27.67 -31.58
CA GLU A 518 14.00 -26.48 -32.26
C GLU A 518 13.31 -26.24 -33.62
N LYS A 519 13.01 -27.32 -34.37
CA LYS A 519 12.34 -27.22 -35.67
C LYS A 519 10.92 -26.68 -35.51
N ARG A 520 10.14 -27.22 -34.58
CA ARG A 520 8.78 -26.74 -34.34
C ARG A 520 8.76 -25.31 -33.80
N LEU A 521 9.69 -24.99 -32.91
CA LEU A 521 9.84 -23.65 -32.37
C LEU A 521 10.16 -22.64 -33.49
N GLN A 522 11.01 -23.01 -34.44
CA GLN A 522 11.31 -22.20 -35.62
C GLN A 522 10.08 -21.95 -36.50
N GLU A 523 9.30 -23.00 -36.78
CA GLU A 523 8.07 -22.91 -37.59
C GLU A 523 7.05 -21.96 -36.96
N ILE A 524 6.85 -22.03 -35.64
CA ILE A 524 5.86 -21.20 -34.93
C ILE A 524 6.35 -19.77 -34.75
N SER A 525 7.62 -19.57 -34.42
CA SER A 525 8.19 -18.23 -34.18
C SER A 525 8.46 -17.45 -35.46
N LEU A 526 8.45 -18.12 -36.63
CA LEU A 526 8.78 -17.54 -37.94
C LEU A 526 10.17 -16.88 -37.97
N LEU A 527 11.16 -17.57 -37.40
CA LEU A 527 12.54 -17.10 -37.30
C LEU A 527 13.49 -17.91 -38.19
N PRO A 528 14.59 -17.31 -38.70
CA PRO A 528 15.70 -18.08 -39.24
C PRO A 528 16.34 -18.96 -38.16
N PHE A 529 16.74 -20.20 -38.50
CA PHE A 529 17.39 -21.12 -37.56
C PHE A 529 18.62 -20.52 -36.86
N LYS A 530 19.41 -19.73 -37.60
CA LYS A 530 20.62 -19.08 -37.08
C LYS A 530 20.28 -18.15 -35.91
N ASP A 531 19.29 -17.30 -36.11
CA ASP A 531 18.90 -16.27 -35.15
C ASP A 531 18.21 -16.91 -33.94
N LEU A 532 17.36 -17.92 -34.18
CA LEU A 532 16.72 -18.71 -33.12
C LEU A 532 17.76 -19.35 -32.20
N ARG A 533 18.79 -20.02 -32.76
CA ARG A 533 19.86 -20.64 -31.95
C ARG A 533 20.65 -19.62 -31.15
N GLN A 534 20.97 -18.48 -31.75
CA GLN A 534 21.71 -17.42 -31.06
C GLN A 534 20.91 -16.88 -29.86
N VAL A 535 19.62 -16.64 -30.06
CA VAL A 535 18.71 -16.16 -29.02
C VAL A 535 18.51 -17.21 -27.92
N LEU A 536 18.29 -18.48 -28.27
CA LEU A 536 18.18 -19.58 -27.31
C LEU A 536 19.45 -19.77 -26.49
N ALA A 537 20.62 -19.74 -27.12
CA ALA A 537 21.89 -19.85 -26.40
C ALA A 537 22.12 -18.68 -25.41
N SER A 538 21.75 -17.46 -25.81
CA SER A 538 21.83 -16.28 -24.96
C SER A 538 20.87 -16.37 -23.76
N MET A 539 19.60 -16.74 -24.00
CA MET A 539 18.61 -16.93 -22.95
C MET A 539 18.93 -18.09 -22.01
N GLN A 540 19.49 -19.19 -22.54
CA GLN A 540 19.93 -20.33 -21.74
C GLN A 540 21.08 -19.94 -20.81
N THR A 541 22.05 -19.17 -21.31
CA THR A 541 23.16 -18.66 -20.50
C THR A 541 22.64 -17.75 -19.37
N GLY A 542 21.56 -17.01 -19.63
CA GLY A 542 20.87 -16.20 -18.64
C GLY A 542 19.92 -16.96 -17.70
N GLY A 543 19.72 -18.27 -17.90
CA GLY A 543 18.80 -19.09 -17.09
C GLY A 543 17.31 -18.92 -17.40
N PHE A 544 16.96 -18.24 -18.50
CA PHE A 544 15.56 -17.98 -18.88
C PHE A 544 14.89 -19.16 -19.58
N VAL A 545 15.66 -19.96 -20.33
CA VAL A 545 15.14 -21.13 -21.06
C VAL A 545 16.08 -22.30 -20.85
N ASP A 546 15.53 -23.50 -20.71
CA ASP A 546 16.30 -24.73 -20.51
C ASP A 546 16.12 -25.71 -21.66
N LEU A 547 17.10 -26.62 -21.76
CA LEU A 547 17.10 -27.74 -22.69
C LEU A 547 16.85 -29.04 -21.94
N GLN A 548 15.78 -29.74 -22.28
CA GLN A 548 15.50 -31.08 -21.78
C GLN A 548 15.92 -32.13 -22.78
N GLU A 549 16.79 -33.04 -22.32
CA GLU A 549 17.19 -34.22 -23.08
C GLU A 549 16.22 -35.38 -22.84
N VAL A 550 15.66 -35.92 -23.92
CA VAL A 550 14.81 -37.11 -23.91
C VAL A 550 15.50 -38.21 -24.73
N PRO A 551 16.28 -39.09 -24.08
CA PRO A 551 17.03 -40.13 -24.76
C PRO A 551 16.09 -41.23 -25.27
N ARG A 552 16.22 -41.63 -26.55
CA ARG A 552 15.45 -42.76 -27.10
C ARG A 552 16.04 -44.12 -26.75
N ASP A 553 17.32 -44.16 -26.39
CA ASP A 553 18.05 -45.36 -25.99
C ASP A 553 18.71 -45.17 -24.63
N ALA A 554 18.93 -46.27 -23.89
CA ALA A 554 19.56 -46.28 -22.57
C ALA A 554 20.99 -45.70 -22.56
N LEU A 555 21.69 -45.75 -23.69
CA LEU A 555 23.04 -45.21 -23.86
C LEU A 555 23.08 -43.68 -23.96
N ARG A 556 21.93 -42.99 -24.02
CA ARG A 556 21.78 -41.52 -24.09
C ARG A 556 22.66 -40.84 -25.14
N GLN A 557 22.89 -41.50 -26.28
CA GLN A 557 23.71 -40.94 -27.35
C GLN A 557 23.05 -39.70 -27.96
N PRO A 558 23.76 -38.57 -28.14
CA PRO A 558 23.17 -37.33 -28.66
C PRO A 558 22.42 -37.49 -29.99
N SER A 559 22.89 -38.37 -30.89
CA SER A 559 22.24 -38.66 -32.17
C SER A 559 20.86 -39.34 -32.04
N LYS A 560 20.58 -39.96 -30.89
CA LYS A 560 19.31 -40.63 -30.56
C LYS A 560 18.58 -39.93 -29.41
N THR A 561 18.97 -38.72 -29.05
CA THR A 561 18.33 -37.92 -28.01
C THR A 561 17.51 -36.81 -28.66
N ILE A 562 16.28 -36.63 -28.20
CA ILE A 562 15.45 -35.48 -28.58
C ILE A 562 15.75 -34.36 -27.59
N PHE A 563 15.97 -33.16 -28.11
CA PHE A 563 16.20 -31.97 -27.30
C PHE A 563 14.97 -31.08 -27.37
N LEU A 564 14.38 -30.79 -26.21
CA LEU A 564 13.18 -29.95 -26.08
C LEU A 564 13.52 -28.70 -25.29
N TRP A 565 13.30 -27.54 -25.89
CA TRP A 565 13.39 -26.25 -25.22
C TRP A 565 12.13 -25.98 -24.41
N PHE A 566 12.28 -25.41 -23.23
CA PHE A 566 11.16 -25.04 -22.38
C PHE A 566 11.43 -23.82 -21.50
N TYR A 567 10.37 -23.08 -21.21
CA TYR A 567 10.35 -21.93 -20.32
C TYR A 567 9.59 -22.32 -19.04
N ASP A 568 10.21 -22.09 -17.88
CA ASP A 568 9.62 -22.36 -16.56
C ASP A 568 9.50 -21.02 -15.81
N PRO A 569 8.30 -20.42 -15.76
CA PRO A 569 8.10 -19.08 -15.18
C PRO A 569 8.41 -19.05 -13.68
N ASP A 570 8.13 -20.13 -12.94
CA ASP A 570 8.38 -20.21 -11.49
C ASP A 570 9.88 -20.22 -11.19
N ARG A 571 10.66 -21.03 -11.92
CA ARG A 571 12.11 -21.06 -11.77
C ARG A 571 12.74 -19.73 -12.17
N VAL A 572 12.33 -19.17 -13.30
CA VAL A 572 12.83 -17.88 -13.79
C VAL A 572 12.47 -16.76 -12.80
N GLY A 573 11.25 -16.74 -12.28
CA GLY A 573 10.80 -15.81 -11.24
C GLY A 573 11.67 -15.87 -10.00
N ASN A 574 11.98 -17.05 -9.49
CA ASN A 574 12.89 -17.22 -8.35
C ASN A 574 14.31 -16.73 -8.64
N SER A 575 14.85 -17.02 -9.84
CA SER A 575 16.18 -16.52 -10.23
C SER A 575 16.22 -15.00 -10.35
N VAL A 576 15.18 -14.40 -10.93
CA VAL A 576 15.03 -12.94 -11.04
C VAL A 576 14.91 -12.32 -9.65
N LEU A 577 14.18 -12.95 -8.72
CA LEU A 577 14.05 -12.47 -7.35
C LEU A 577 15.40 -12.41 -6.62
N GLU A 578 16.23 -13.46 -6.75
CA GLU A 578 17.59 -13.48 -6.20
C GLU A 578 18.48 -12.37 -6.79
N ASP A 579 18.45 -12.20 -8.11
CA ASP A 579 19.16 -11.13 -8.81
C ASP A 579 18.69 -9.74 -8.38
N THR A 580 17.39 -9.60 -8.07
CA THR A 580 16.77 -8.36 -7.59
C THR A 580 17.30 -8.00 -6.21
N TYR A 581 17.32 -8.94 -5.26
CA TYR A 581 17.89 -8.70 -3.94
C TYR A 581 19.37 -8.31 -4.04
N LYS A 582 20.12 -9.00 -4.90
CA LYS A 582 21.52 -8.67 -5.14
C LYS A 582 21.70 -7.27 -5.74
N ALA A 583 20.83 -6.85 -6.66
CA ALA A 583 20.84 -5.51 -7.23
C ALA A 583 20.53 -4.45 -6.16
N MET A 584 19.50 -4.67 -5.33
CA MET A 584 19.15 -3.79 -4.22
C MET A 584 20.32 -3.65 -3.23
N SER A 585 20.94 -4.76 -2.81
CA SER A 585 22.11 -4.76 -1.93
C SER A 585 23.26 -3.95 -2.50
N ARG A 586 23.55 -4.10 -3.80
CA ARG A 586 24.60 -3.34 -4.49
C ARG A 586 24.29 -1.85 -4.55
N CYS A 587 23.04 -1.45 -4.78
CA CYS A 587 22.61 -0.05 -4.74
C CYS A 587 22.83 0.56 -3.36
N LEU A 588 22.44 -0.14 -2.29
CA LEU A 588 22.63 0.33 -0.91
C LEU A 588 24.12 0.38 -0.51
N GLN A 589 24.91 -0.64 -0.88
CA GLN A 589 26.36 -0.62 -0.67
C GLN A 589 27.02 0.54 -1.41
N ARG A 590 26.59 0.83 -2.64
CA ARG A 590 27.09 1.98 -3.40
C ARG A 590 26.70 3.30 -2.75
N LEU A 591 25.46 3.42 -2.28
CA LEU A 591 24.99 4.60 -1.57
C LEU A 591 25.82 4.85 -0.30
N ARG A 592 26.06 3.82 0.51
CA ARG A 592 26.91 3.89 1.71
C ARG A 592 28.34 4.32 1.37
N PHE A 593 28.93 3.73 0.33
CA PHE A 593 30.27 4.10 -0.12
C PHE A 593 30.34 5.58 -0.50
N GLU A 594 29.37 6.07 -1.27
CA GLU A 594 29.31 7.47 -1.69
C GLU A 594 29.08 8.42 -0.50
N ARG A 595 28.19 8.05 0.45
CA ARG A 595 27.96 8.79 1.70
C ARG A 595 29.24 8.88 2.54
N SER A 596 29.97 7.77 2.66
CA SER A 596 31.23 7.73 3.41
C SER A 596 32.33 8.61 2.80
N ARG A 597 32.36 8.73 1.47
CA ARG A 597 33.33 9.57 0.75
C ARG A 597 33.07 11.06 0.94
N LEU A 598 31.81 11.46 1.13
CA LEU A 598 31.39 12.84 1.36
C LEU A 598 31.07 13.14 2.83
N LYS A 599 31.49 12.27 3.77
CA LYS A 599 31.07 12.34 5.18
C LYS A 599 31.29 13.73 5.81
N GLU A 600 32.49 14.28 5.75
CA GLU A 600 32.81 15.58 6.35
C GLU A 600 32.01 16.74 5.72
N PHE A 601 31.74 16.63 4.42
CA PHE A 601 30.91 17.59 3.70
C PHE A 601 29.44 17.49 4.11
N LEU A 602 28.91 16.27 4.19
CA LEU A 602 27.52 16.04 4.60
C LEU A 602 27.29 16.49 6.05
N GLU A 603 28.23 16.20 6.96
CA GLU A 603 28.23 16.70 8.34
C GLU A 603 28.25 18.24 8.40
N LYS A 604 28.87 18.92 7.43
CA LYS A 604 28.78 20.38 7.29
C LYS A 604 27.38 20.83 6.85
N THR A 605 26.76 20.14 5.90
CA THR A 605 25.43 20.49 5.38
C THR A 605 24.28 20.16 6.33
N GLU A 606 24.44 19.15 7.18
CA GLU A 606 23.42 18.70 8.13
C GLU A 606 23.33 19.56 9.40
N ARG A 607 24.26 20.50 9.61
CA ARG A 607 24.21 21.41 10.76
C ARG A 607 22.95 22.27 10.70
N SER A 608 22.33 22.51 11.85
CA SER A 608 21.05 23.22 11.95
C SER A 608 21.07 24.65 11.44
N ASP A 609 22.22 25.33 11.48
CA ASP A 609 22.44 26.68 10.96
C ASP A 609 22.54 26.71 9.42
N VAL A 610 23.07 25.64 8.83
CA VAL A 610 23.25 25.48 7.37
C VAL A 610 21.98 24.93 6.70
N LYS A 611 21.30 23.99 7.35
CA LYS A 611 20.10 23.33 6.82
C LYS A 611 18.98 24.36 6.58
N GLY A 612 18.53 24.46 5.33
CA GLY A 612 17.52 25.45 4.92
C GLY A 612 18.09 26.83 4.56
N ASN A 613 19.35 27.11 4.90
CA ASN A 613 20.09 28.31 4.53
C ASN A 613 21.34 27.96 3.68
N GLU A 614 21.23 26.90 2.87
CA GLU A 614 22.35 26.31 2.13
C GLU A 614 23.04 27.33 1.23
N GLU A 615 22.26 28.17 0.52
CA GLU A 615 22.77 29.23 -0.36
C GLU A 615 23.60 30.30 0.35
N ARG A 616 23.38 30.50 1.66
CA ARG A 616 24.07 31.51 2.45
C ARG A 616 25.38 31.01 3.04
N TYR A 617 25.45 29.74 3.40
CA TYR A 617 26.55 29.15 4.16
C TYR A 617 27.47 28.21 3.36
N LEU A 618 27.07 27.83 2.15
CA LEU A 618 27.85 27.01 1.24
C LEU A 618 28.38 27.85 0.07
N SER A 619 29.59 27.54 -0.38
CA SER A 619 30.11 28.10 -1.63
C SER A 619 29.38 27.54 -2.85
N GLU A 620 29.43 28.23 -3.99
CA GLU A 620 28.82 27.74 -5.25
C GLU A 620 29.30 26.33 -5.65
N ALA A 621 30.57 26.01 -5.40
CA ALA A 621 31.11 24.67 -5.65
C ALA A 621 30.51 23.62 -4.71
N GLU A 622 30.27 23.98 -3.45
CA GLU A 622 29.64 23.12 -2.44
C GLU A 622 28.13 22.93 -2.71
N LEU A 623 27.43 23.96 -3.16
CA LEU A 623 26.03 23.86 -3.59
C LEU A 623 25.89 22.89 -4.76
N ASN A 624 26.71 23.06 -5.80
CA ASN A 624 26.75 22.14 -6.94
C ASN A 624 27.07 20.70 -6.51
N LEU A 625 27.97 20.52 -5.54
CA LEU A 625 28.30 19.21 -5.00
C LEU A 625 27.11 18.60 -4.22
N LEU A 626 26.39 19.41 -3.43
CA LEU A 626 25.20 18.97 -2.70
C LEU A 626 24.08 18.55 -3.65
N GLU A 627 23.84 19.30 -4.71
CA GLU A 627 22.86 18.95 -5.76
C GLU A 627 23.24 17.64 -6.44
N GLN A 628 24.51 17.47 -6.83
CA GLN A 628 25.00 16.22 -7.42
C GLN A 628 24.86 15.03 -6.45
N TRP A 629 25.11 15.25 -5.16
CA TRP A 629 24.88 14.25 -4.12
C TRP A 629 23.40 13.88 -4.02
N ARG A 630 22.50 14.86 -3.87
CA ARG A 630 21.04 14.64 -3.78
C ARG A 630 20.50 13.92 -5.00
N ALA A 631 20.96 14.29 -6.20
CA ALA A 631 20.57 13.61 -7.44
C ALA A 631 21.02 12.15 -7.45
N LYS A 632 22.25 11.85 -6.99
CA LYS A 632 22.76 10.49 -6.90
C LYS A 632 22.04 9.65 -5.84
N GLU A 633 21.77 10.24 -4.68
CA GLU A 633 21.00 9.61 -3.60
C GLU A 633 19.58 9.29 -4.04
N ALA A 634 18.88 10.26 -4.65
CA ALA A 634 17.54 10.08 -5.21
C ALA A 634 17.51 9.00 -6.29
N LEU A 635 18.52 8.96 -7.18
CA LEU A 635 18.62 7.91 -8.20
C LEU A 635 18.76 6.53 -7.56
N LEU A 636 19.71 6.33 -6.64
CA LEU A 636 19.97 5.03 -6.03
C LEU A 636 18.79 4.54 -5.18
N LEU A 637 18.18 5.42 -4.37
CA LEU A 637 17.00 5.07 -3.58
C LEU A 637 15.77 4.84 -4.47
N GLY A 638 15.62 5.63 -5.55
CA GLY A 638 14.58 5.42 -6.55
C GLY A 638 14.70 4.06 -7.25
N GLU A 639 15.91 3.61 -7.57
CA GLU A 639 16.11 2.25 -8.11
C GLU A 639 15.76 1.16 -7.09
N VAL A 640 16.14 1.32 -5.82
CA VAL A 640 15.77 0.36 -4.77
C VAL A 640 14.25 0.29 -4.63
N ALA A 641 13.56 1.44 -4.68
CA ALA A 641 12.11 1.51 -4.66
C ALA A 641 11.51 0.76 -5.87
N ARG A 642 11.99 0.99 -7.10
CA ARG A 642 11.54 0.27 -8.30
C ARG A 642 11.76 -1.24 -8.21
N LEU A 643 12.93 -1.66 -7.73
CA LEU A 643 13.25 -3.08 -7.56
C LEU A 643 12.35 -3.76 -6.52
N ASP A 644 11.98 -3.06 -5.43
CA ASP A 644 11.00 -3.58 -4.46
C ASP A 644 9.61 -3.82 -5.07
N GLU A 645 9.21 -3.09 -6.11
CA GLU A 645 7.93 -3.33 -6.82
C GLU A 645 7.93 -4.70 -7.49
N MET A 646 9.05 -5.05 -8.10
CA MET A 646 9.26 -6.36 -8.70
C MET A 646 9.30 -7.46 -7.63
N VAL A 647 9.94 -7.20 -6.48
CA VAL A 647 9.87 -8.13 -5.33
C VAL A 647 8.43 -8.33 -4.88
N ALA A 648 7.64 -7.26 -4.76
CA ALA A 648 6.24 -7.36 -4.32
C ALA A 648 5.42 -8.22 -5.28
N VAL A 649 5.59 -8.05 -6.60
CA VAL A 649 4.88 -8.85 -7.62
C VAL A 649 5.30 -10.32 -7.63
N ILE A 650 6.61 -10.60 -7.51
CA ILE A 650 7.11 -11.98 -7.61
C ILE A 650 6.93 -12.75 -6.29
N ARG A 651 7.16 -12.10 -5.15
CA ARG A 651 7.17 -12.74 -3.83
C ARG A 651 5.86 -12.59 -3.08
N ASP A 652 5.24 -11.40 -3.06
CA ASP A 652 4.22 -11.09 -2.05
C ASP A 652 2.78 -11.32 -2.51
N TYR A 653 2.49 -11.04 -3.78
CA TYR A 653 1.12 -11.02 -4.32
C TYR A 653 0.55 -12.39 -4.72
#